data_AF-D7GXC4-F1
#
_entry.id   AF-D7GXC4-F1
#
_cell.length_a   1.000
_cell.length_b   1.000
_cell.length_c   1.000
_cell.angle_alpha   90.00
_cell.angle_beta   90.00
_cell.angle_gamma   90.00
#
_symmetry.space_group_name_H-M   'P 1'
#
loop_
_entity.id
_entity.type
_entity.pdbx_description
1 polymer ?
#
loop_
_entity_poly.entity_id
_entity_poly.type
_entity_poly.pdbx_seq_one_letter_code
_entity_poly.pdbx_strand_id
1 'polypeptide(L)'
;MRLISYDCEVFAYDWLVTLKDKETGVYTCIWNDNEALKMALSDDCIYVGFNSKHYDQYIIKAIAAGFAPEEIKKVNDFIIAGGQGWQCPLLDGIYFRFNNVDIRDDTQQGLSLKAIEGHLGMSVKESSVPFDIDRPLTPEEKAETEFYCKHDVDTAERLIDIRKDYLKNKINLGRLAGLDEVKAMGMTNAKLTAAMLKATKKPHDDERKYVYPDNLRKEYIPPEVFAFFDRMYDLSISDSELFKGKFNLNIGECPVTLGYGGIHGAIPNFFWEETEDRGIWNEDVGSYYPHLCTINGYTSRNIPSPQIYEDILDRRMKAKAAGDKHTANALKLVCNTTYGCLLNQYNDLYDPLMGRSVCISGQLYLLELAEHCYQEIEGLRIVQLNTDGIMVECDKKDYDTLTAICAEWQSRTGFDLEEDTVVKIAQKDVNNYVEVQPGGKAKAKGGYLVKGIAPAGAFNINNSCVIVATALKEFFVNGTPVEDTINSCDDIFQFQIIAKAGAKYREAYHVMDGEKQSVQKVNRVYATADERYGKIFKVKAEDDSEAKIDSLPEHCIIDNDNELSIDEVDRSFYIAMAKKRVDDFKGIKPEKTKKPRRTKKMATTTKTTNVYQKLLTARAKFLEANVEKTGKNMHLSFKYFELEDIVPTAIRIFNEVGLIPVVNFTADVATMNIINTDNPEESVPFVAPFNQIAPIVSNAGKQATNEMQALGSSITYMRRYLYMIALDICESDSIDANLDKGESDSAPAAEKKAPATPEQRQEVKENLTAPADNASALQIKGLKAVLKKLKDADPSKEELIANIAVQTKGFTEISKSDCETLIQKITAMLEGGAK
;
A
#
# COMPACT_ATOMS: atom_id res chain seq x y z
N MET A 1 -34.06 13.99 -18.74
CA MET A 1 -32.93 13.86 -19.69
C MET A 1 -32.79 12.40 -20.04
N ARG A 2 -32.46 12.08 -21.29
CA ARG A 2 -32.29 10.69 -21.75
C ARG A 2 -30.93 10.15 -21.27
N LEU A 3 -30.88 8.89 -20.84
CA LEU A 3 -29.62 8.24 -20.45
C LEU A 3 -29.03 7.50 -21.65
N ILE A 4 -27.78 7.84 -21.96
CA ILE A 4 -26.99 7.20 -23.03
C ILE A 4 -25.81 6.50 -22.38
N SER A 5 -25.72 5.18 -22.50
CA SER A 5 -24.54 4.42 -22.09
C SER A 5 -23.50 4.50 -23.21
N TYR A 6 -22.21 4.66 -22.89
CA TYR A 6 -21.19 4.78 -23.93
C TYR A 6 -19.79 4.33 -23.52
N ASP A 7 -18.98 4.07 -24.54
CA ASP A 7 -17.58 3.64 -24.43
C ASP A 7 -16.79 4.02 -25.70
N CYS A 8 -15.45 4.12 -25.61
CA CYS A 8 -14.57 4.52 -26.71
C CYS A 8 -13.39 3.56 -26.92
N GLU A 9 -13.13 3.17 -28.17
CA GLU A 9 -11.93 2.42 -28.57
C GLU A 9 -11.02 3.27 -29.45
N VAL A 10 -9.70 3.22 -29.20
CA VAL A 10 -8.71 4.05 -29.91
C VAL A 10 -7.51 3.22 -30.37
N PHE A 11 -7.29 3.17 -31.67
CA PHE A 11 -6.17 2.53 -32.37
C PHE A 11 -5.29 3.60 -33.03
N ALA A 12 -4.23 3.20 -33.74
CA ALA A 12 -3.32 4.16 -34.36
C ALA A 12 -3.97 5.02 -35.45
N TYR A 13 -4.82 4.43 -36.29
CA TYR A 13 -5.46 5.08 -37.45
C TYR A 13 -6.99 5.04 -37.42
N ASP A 14 -7.58 4.48 -36.37
CA ASP A 14 -9.02 4.33 -36.23
C ASP A 14 -9.44 4.60 -34.78
N TRP A 15 -10.65 5.14 -34.62
CA TRP A 15 -11.34 5.21 -33.34
C TRP A 15 -12.82 4.86 -33.53
N LEU A 16 -13.41 4.32 -32.47
CA LEU A 16 -14.83 3.99 -32.38
C LEU A 16 -15.41 4.66 -31.14
N VAL A 17 -16.57 5.29 -31.30
CA VAL A 17 -17.45 5.64 -30.18
C VAL A 17 -18.76 4.87 -30.34
N THR A 18 -19.12 4.09 -29.31
CA THR A 18 -20.39 3.38 -29.26
C THR A 18 -21.31 4.04 -28.25
N LEU A 19 -22.48 4.47 -28.71
CA LEU A 19 -23.55 5.02 -27.88
C LEU A 19 -24.73 4.06 -27.85
N LYS A 20 -25.36 3.87 -26.70
CA LYS A 20 -26.62 3.13 -26.56
C LYS A 20 -27.65 3.99 -25.84
N ASP A 21 -28.77 4.25 -26.50
CA ASP A 21 -29.91 4.89 -25.84
C ASP A 21 -30.61 3.85 -24.96
N LYS A 22 -30.62 4.09 -23.64
CA LYS A 22 -31.13 3.12 -22.65
C LYS A 22 -32.64 2.88 -22.79
N GLU A 23 -33.41 3.86 -23.26
CA GLU A 23 -34.87 3.75 -23.39
C GLU A 23 -35.25 2.90 -24.61
N THR A 24 -34.56 3.11 -25.73
CA THR A 24 -34.87 2.44 -27.00
C THR A 24 -34.06 1.17 -27.24
N GLY A 25 -32.92 1.02 -26.56
CA GLY A 25 -31.94 -0.05 -26.79
C GLY A 25 -31.13 0.11 -28.07
N VAL A 26 -31.28 1.24 -28.79
CA VAL A 26 -30.63 1.45 -30.09
C VAL A 26 -29.17 1.82 -29.90
N TYR A 27 -28.31 1.11 -30.64
CA TYR A 27 -26.88 1.39 -30.76
C TYR A 27 -26.58 2.38 -31.89
N THR A 28 -25.66 3.29 -31.63
CA THR A 28 -25.03 4.17 -32.63
C THR A 28 -23.52 4.00 -32.54
N CYS A 29 -22.90 3.38 -33.54
CA CYS A 29 -21.45 3.20 -33.64
C CYS A 29 -20.89 4.18 -34.66
N ILE A 30 -19.96 5.03 -34.24
CA ILE A 30 -19.38 6.10 -35.06
C ILE A 30 -17.89 5.82 -35.22
N TRP A 31 -17.46 5.63 -36.47
CA TRP A 31 -16.08 5.39 -36.85
C TRP A 31 -15.50 6.60 -37.58
N ASN A 32 -14.40 7.16 -37.08
CA ASN A 32 -13.57 8.17 -37.77
C ASN A 32 -14.34 9.38 -38.35
N ASP A 33 -15.53 9.69 -37.82
CA ASP A 33 -16.38 10.79 -38.27
C ASP A 33 -16.63 11.79 -37.14
N ASN A 34 -15.78 12.82 -37.10
CA ASN A 34 -15.81 13.86 -36.07
C ASN A 34 -17.13 14.63 -36.07
N GLU A 35 -17.75 14.85 -37.24
CA GLU A 35 -18.99 15.61 -37.37
C GLU A 35 -20.20 14.77 -36.94
N ALA A 36 -20.24 13.49 -37.32
CA ALA A 36 -21.26 12.57 -36.84
C ALA A 36 -21.26 12.46 -35.31
N LEU A 37 -20.08 12.39 -34.67
CA LEU A 37 -20.01 12.37 -33.21
C LEU A 37 -20.56 13.67 -32.61
N LYS A 38 -20.16 14.84 -33.12
CA LYS A 38 -20.70 16.13 -32.64
C LYS A 38 -22.21 16.20 -32.76
N MET A 39 -22.78 15.70 -33.86
CA MET A 39 -24.22 15.66 -34.10
C MET A 39 -24.96 14.67 -33.18
N ALA A 40 -24.29 13.60 -32.75
CA ALA A 40 -24.86 12.62 -31.81
C ALA A 40 -24.84 13.11 -30.34
N LEU A 41 -24.05 14.14 -30.02
CA LEU A 41 -23.99 14.74 -28.70
C LEU A 41 -25.10 15.79 -28.51
N SER A 42 -25.85 15.69 -27.41
CA SER A 42 -27.00 16.55 -27.09
C SER A 42 -27.01 16.95 -25.62
N ASP A 43 -27.34 18.21 -25.35
CA ASP A 43 -27.50 18.75 -23.99
C ASP A 43 -28.73 18.18 -23.27
N ASP A 44 -29.66 17.53 -23.97
CA ASP A 44 -30.84 16.86 -23.38
C ASP A 44 -30.53 15.42 -22.91
N CYS A 45 -29.33 14.93 -23.19
CA CYS A 45 -28.84 13.60 -22.85
C CYS A 45 -27.84 13.66 -21.69
N ILE A 46 -27.72 12.55 -20.96
CA ILE A 46 -26.68 12.30 -19.97
C ILE A 46 -25.92 11.06 -20.43
N TYR A 47 -24.62 11.20 -20.62
CA TYR A 47 -23.74 10.18 -21.14
C TYR A 47 -23.05 9.49 -19.97
N VAL A 48 -23.26 8.18 -19.83
CA VAL A 48 -22.78 7.40 -18.70
C VAL A 48 -21.82 6.32 -19.21
N GLY A 49 -20.56 6.40 -18.79
CA GLY A 49 -19.51 5.44 -19.18
C GLY A 49 -18.76 4.92 -17.96
N PHE A 50 -17.94 3.89 -18.13
CA PHE A 50 -17.11 3.32 -17.06
C PHE A 50 -15.67 3.83 -17.18
N ASN A 51 -15.17 4.54 -16.17
CA ASN A 51 -13.89 5.26 -16.22
C ASN A 51 -13.88 6.47 -17.17
N SER A 52 -15.06 6.91 -17.61
CA SER A 52 -15.24 7.96 -18.62
C SER A 52 -14.73 9.33 -18.18
N LYS A 53 -14.66 9.59 -16.88
CA LYS A 53 -14.15 10.86 -16.34
C LYS A 53 -12.62 10.90 -16.36
N HIS A 54 -11.96 9.77 -16.34
CA HIS A 54 -10.50 9.76 -16.44
C HIS A 54 -10.03 9.64 -17.90
N TYR A 55 -10.79 8.91 -18.73
CA TYR A 55 -10.39 8.53 -20.08
C TYR A 55 -11.31 9.12 -21.15
N ASP A 56 -12.50 8.54 -21.35
CA ASP A 56 -13.35 8.77 -22.53
C ASP A 56 -13.69 10.23 -22.79
N GLN A 57 -13.97 11.03 -21.75
CA GLN A 57 -14.32 12.43 -21.94
C GLN A 57 -13.23 13.23 -22.66
N TYR A 58 -11.96 12.83 -22.52
CA TYR A 58 -10.84 13.49 -23.17
C TYR A 58 -10.65 13.01 -24.61
N ILE A 59 -11.00 11.74 -24.89
CA ILE A 59 -11.07 11.21 -26.26
C ILE A 59 -12.19 11.90 -27.03
N ILE A 60 -13.40 11.97 -26.46
CA ILE A 60 -14.53 12.71 -27.03
C ILE A 60 -14.16 14.19 -27.26
N LYS A 61 -13.45 14.82 -26.31
CA LYS A 61 -12.96 16.19 -26.46
C LYS A 61 -11.99 16.35 -27.64
N ALA A 62 -11.06 15.41 -27.84
CA ALA A 62 -10.13 15.43 -28.97
C ALA A 62 -10.88 15.29 -30.31
N ILE A 63 -11.82 14.35 -30.40
CA ILE A 63 -12.65 14.14 -31.59
C ILE A 63 -13.48 15.40 -31.88
N ALA A 64 -14.14 15.96 -30.86
CA ALA A 64 -14.91 17.19 -31.00
C ALA A 64 -14.07 18.41 -31.38
N ALA A 65 -12.76 18.41 -31.07
CA ALA A 65 -11.83 19.44 -31.51
C ALA A 65 -11.39 19.29 -32.98
N GLY A 66 -11.80 18.22 -33.66
CA GLY A 66 -11.49 18.00 -35.07
C GLY A 66 -10.16 17.28 -35.31
N PHE A 67 -9.58 16.64 -34.30
CA PHE A 67 -8.29 15.95 -34.42
C PHE A 67 -8.36 14.76 -35.37
N ALA A 68 -7.25 14.46 -36.04
CA ALA A 68 -7.07 13.24 -36.82
C ALA A 68 -6.90 12.01 -35.89
N PRO A 69 -7.19 10.78 -36.37
CA PRO A 69 -7.04 9.56 -35.55
C PRO A 69 -5.67 9.43 -34.86
N GLU A 70 -4.59 9.77 -35.55
CA GLU A 70 -3.23 9.70 -35.03
C GLU A 70 -2.98 10.71 -33.90
N GLU A 71 -3.65 11.86 -33.93
CA GLU A 71 -3.60 12.86 -32.85
C GLU A 71 -4.44 12.42 -31.65
N ILE A 72 -5.59 11.80 -31.90
CA ILE A 72 -6.44 11.19 -30.87
C ILE A 72 -5.67 10.04 -30.18
N LYS A 73 -4.94 9.23 -30.94
CA LYS A 73 -4.06 8.19 -30.41
C LYS A 73 -2.99 8.76 -29.47
N LYS A 74 -2.39 9.91 -29.78
CA LYS A 74 -1.45 10.57 -28.85
C LYS A 74 -2.11 11.01 -27.54
N VAL A 75 -3.37 11.46 -27.59
CA VAL A 75 -4.14 11.77 -26.37
C VAL A 75 -4.41 10.50 -25.56
N ASN A 76 -4.84 9.42 -26.23
CA ASN A 76 -5.00 8.09 -25.61
C ASN A 76 -3.71 7.63 -24.92
N ASP A 77 -2.59 7.59 -25.66
CA ASP A 77 -1.30 7.09 -25.15
C ASP A 77 -0.78 7.92 -23.97
N PHE A 78 -1.00 9.24 -23.98
CA PHE A 78 -0.69 10.09 -22.83
C PHE A 78 -1.44 9.66 -21.57
N ILE A 79 -2.73 9.33 -21.68
CA ILE A 79 -3.56 8.90 -20.54
C ILE A 79 -3.18 7.47 -20.11
N ILE A 80 -2.98 6.55 -21.06
CA ILE A 80 -2.58 5.17 -20.77
C ILE A 80 -1.21 5.09 -20.10
N ALA A 81 -0.29 6.00 -20.43
CA ALA A 81 1.00 6.15 -19.76
C ALA A 81 0.90 6.74 -18.33
N GLY A 82 -0.31 7.00 -17.82
CA GLY A 82 -0.57 7.51 -16.48
C GLY A 82 -0.75 9.03 -16.39
N GLY A 83 -0.74 9.74 -17.52
CA GLY A 83 -1.04 11.15 -17.59
C GLY A 83 -2.50 11.47 -17.24
N GLN A 84 -2.74 12.62 -16.62
CA GLN A 84 -4.11 13.08 -16.38
C GLN A 84 -4.65 13.76 -17.64
N GLY A 85 -5.78 13.33 -18.20
CA GLY A 85 -6.28 13.87 -19.47
C GLY A 85 -6.43 15.41 -19.51
N TRP A 86 -6.74 16.06 -18.38
CA TRP A 86 -6.80 17.53 -18.27
C TRP A 86 -5.42 18.23 -18.31
N GLN A 87 -4.34 17.48 -18.13
CA GLN A 87 -2.94 17.93 -18.27
C GLN A 87 -2.34 17.57 -19.63
N CYS A 88 -3.11 16.94 -20.53
CA CYS A 88 -2.60 16.56 -21.85
C CYS A 88 -2.29 17.84 -22.66
N PRO A 89 -1.03 18.06 -23.10
CA PRO A 89 -0.64 19.27 -23.81
C PRO A 89 -1.43 19.51 -25.10
N LEU A 90 -1.82 18.43 -25.81
CA LEU A 90 -2.62 18.53 -27.02
C LEU A 90 -4.05 19.06 -26.76
N LEU A 91 -4.54 18.94 -25.53
CA LEU A 91 -5.87 19.40 -25.13
C LEU A 91 -5.86 20.76 -24.43
N ASP A 92 -4.69 21.39 -24.31
CA ASP A 92 -4.54 22.70 -23.67
C ASP A 92 -5.27 23.79 -24.47
N GLY A 93 -5.92 24.72 -23.77
CA GLY A 93 -6.74 25.77 -24.38
C GLY A 93 -8.03 25.32 -25.08
N ILE A 94 -8.26 24.01 -25.26
CA ILE A 94 -9.50 23.48 -25.86
C ILE A 94 -10.60 23.43 -24.80
N TYR A 95 -11.75 24.04 -25.07
CA TYR A 95 -12.92 24.00 -24.20
C TYR A 95 -14.03 23.21 -24.86
N PHE A 96 -14.28 22.00 -24.36
CA PHE A 96 -15.41 21.18 -24.75
C PHE A 96 -15.90 20.42 -23.52
N ARG A 97 -17.22 20.37 -23.35
CA ARG A 97 -17.90 19.62 -22.29
C ARG A 97 -19.23 19.10 -22.85
N PHE A 98 -19.64 17.97 -22.30
CA PHE A 98 -20.94 17.35 -22.48
C PHE A 98 -21.36 16.76 -21.13
N ASN A 99 -22.61 16.32 -21.01
CA ASN A 99 -23.17 15.81 -19.75
C ASN A 99 -22.66 14.40 -19.40
N ASN A 100 -21.36 14.28 -19.11
CA ASN A 100 -20.69 13.03 -18.76
C ASN A 100 -20.83 12.68 -17.27
N VAL A 101 -21.18 11.43 -16.99
CA VAL A 101 -21.22 10.82 -15.66
C VAL A 101 -20.42 9.52 -15.69
N ASP A 102 -19.55 9.32 -14.72
CA ASP A 102 -18.73 8.11 -14.64
C ASP A 102 -19.33 7.11 -13.64
N ILE A 103 -19.82 5.98 -14.15
CA ILE A 103 -20.40 4.92 -13.31
C ILE A 103 -19.34 4.15 -12.53
N ARG A 104 -18.04 4.47 -12.67
CA ARG A 104 -16.95 3.98 -11.83
C ARG A 104 -16.75 4.83 -10.57
N ASP A 105 -17.30 6.04 -10.48
CA ASP A 105 -17.19 6.87 -9.27
C ASP A 105 -17.74 6.10 -8.06
N ASP A 106 -17.02 6.16 -6.93
CA ASP A 106 -17.32 5.47 -5.66
C ASP A 106 -17.34 3.93 -5.76
N THR A 107 -16.63 3.35 -6.74
CA THR A 107 -16.31 1.91 -6.77
C THR A 107 -15.00 1.59 -6.03
N GLN A 108 -14.82 0.33 -5.62
CA GLN A 108 -13.58 -0.15 -5.03
C GLN A 108 -12.43 0.03 -6.02
N GLN A 109 -11.34 0.68 -5.57
CA GLN A 109 -10.16 0.85 -6.39
C GLN A 109 -9.61 -0.51 -6.84
N GLY A 110 -9.27 -0.61 -8.13
CA GLY A 110 -8.78 -1.83 -8.74
C GLY A 110 -9.87 -2.76 -9.29
N LEU A 111 -11.16 -2.48 -9.09
CA LEU A 111 -12.25 -3.20 -9.77
C LEU A 111 -12.34 -2.73 -11.24
N SER A 112 -12.22 -3.65 -12.20
CA SER A 112 -12.34 -3.37 -13.64
C SER A 112 -13.69 -3.83 -14.17
N LEU A 113 -14.12 -3.28 -15.31
CA LEU A 113 -15.36 -3.69 -15.98
C LEU A 113 -15.37 -5.21 -16.25
N LYS A 114 -14.26 -5.77 -16.74
CA LYS A 114 -14.09 -7.23 -16.96
C LYS A 114 -14.23 -8.08 -15.71
N ALA A 115 -13.78 -7.58 -14.56
CA ALA A 115 -13.99 -8.27 -13.29
C ALA A 115 -15.46 -8.21 -12.85
N ILE A 116 -16.14 -7.10 -13.16
CA ILE A 116 -17.58 -6.95 -12.93
C ILE A 116 -18.37 -7.91 -13.83
N GLU A 117 -18.04 -8.03 -15.12
CA GLU A 117 -18.64 -9.01 -16.04
C GLU A 117 -18.61 -10.43 -15.44
N GLY A 118 -17.41 -10.87 -15.05
CA GLY A 118 -17.20 -12.17 -14.41
C GLY A 118 -18.04 -12.35 -13.15
N HIS A 119 -18.01 -11.36 -12.25
CA HIS A 119 -18.79 -11.39 -11.02
C HIS A 119 -20.31 -11.32 -11.24
N LEU A 120 -20.79 -10.77 -12.35
CA LEU A 120 -22.21 -10.72 -12.71
C LEU A 120 -22.70 -11.95 -13.48
N GLY A 121 -21.82 -12.92 -13.75
CA GLY A 121 -22.18 -14.10 -14.56
C GLY A 121 -22.26 -13.80 -16.06
N MET A 122 -21.78 -12.64 -16.51
CA MET A 122 -21.69 -12.29 -17.94
C MET A 122 -20.46 -12.93 -18.57
N SER A 123 -20.46 -13.07 -19.89
CA SER A 123 -19.23 -13.46 -20.59
C SER A 123 -18.13 -12.42 -20.32
N VAL A 124 -16.91 -12.87 -20.06
CA VAL A 124 -15.75 -12.01 -19.83
C VAL A 124 -15.07 -11.79 -21.18
N LYS A 125 -15.14 -10.55 -21.69
CA LYS A 125 -14.66 -10.23 -23.04
C LYS A 125 -13.54 -9.20 -22.98
N GLU A 126 -12.35 -9.55 -23.46
CA GLU A 126 -11.27 -8.59 -23.80
C GLU A 126 -11.13 -8.48 -25.32
N SER A 127 -10.50 -7.41 -25.82
CA SER A 127 -10.42 -7.14 -27.25
C SER A 127 -9.70 -8.25 -28.04
N SER A 128 -10.33 -8.64 -29.14
CA SER A 128 -9.78 -9.34 -30.32
C SER A 128 -8.48 -8.75 -30.86
N VAL A 129 -8.56 -7.44 -30.99
CA VAL A 129 -7.71 -6.62 -31.83
C VAL A 129 -6.73 -5.85 -30.96
N PRO A 130 -5.41 -5.97 -31.19
CA PRO A 130 -4.42 -5.21 -30.43
C PRO A 130 -4.57 -3.70 -30.62
N PHE A 131 -4.60 -2.95 -29.51
CA PHE A 131 -4.72 -1.48 -29.51
C PHE A 131 -3.47 -0.74 -30.01
N ASP A 132 -2.36 -1.46 -30.17
CA ASP A 132 -1.08 -0.97 -30.70
C ASP A 132 -0.87 -1.29 -32.18
N ILE A 133 -1.91 -1.75 -32.87
CA ILE A 133 -1.85 -2.04 -34.30
C ILE A 133 -1.48 -0.78 -35.11
N ASP A 134 -0.33 -0.82 -35.77
CA ASP A 134 0.21 0.30 -36.56
C ASP A 134 -0.22 0.24 -38.03
N ARG A 135 -1.53 0.07 -38.25
CA ARG A 135 -2.20 0.20 -39.55
C ARG A 135 -3.71 0.41 -39.37
N PRO A 136 -4.44 0.87 -40.39
CA PRO A 136 -5.89 0.86 -40.36
C PRO A 136 -6.48 -0.54 -40.13
N LEU A 137 -7.60 -0.60 -39.43
CA LEU A 137 -8.34 -1.83 -39.16
C LEU A 137 -9.03 -2.37 -40.41
N THR A 138 -9.02 -3.70 -40.57
CA THR A 138 -9.82 -4.37 -41.61
C THR A 138 -11.32 -4.33 -41.25
N PRO A 139 -12.22 -4.56 -42.22
CA PRO A 139 -13.65 -4.65 -41.94
C PRO A 139 -14.01 -5.68 -40.85
N GLU A 140 -13.29 -6.81 -40.81
CA GLU A 140 -13.47 -7.86 -39.81
C GLU A 140 -13.04 -7.40 -38.41
N GLU A 141 -11.86 -6.75 -38.32
CA GLU A 141 -11.36 -6.17 -37.06
C GLU A 141 -12.29 -5.06 -36.54
N LYS A 142 -12.88 -4.26 -37.44
CA LYS A 142 -13.90 -3.26 -37.07
C LYS A 142 -15.17 -3.92 -36.54
N ALA A 143 -15.65 -4.99 -37.18
CA ALA A 143 -16.83 -5.71 -36.71
C ALA A 143 -16.61 -6.37 -35.34
N GLU A 144 -15.42 -6.92 -35.11
CA GLU A 144 -15.01 -7.49 -33.82
C GLU A 144 -14.90 -6.41 -32.73
N THR A 145 -14.29 -5.26 -33.06
CA THR A 145 -14.19 -4.11 -32.15
C THR A 145 -15.56 -3.57 -31.79
N GLU A 146 -16.49 -3.49 -32.75
CA GLU A 146 -17.88 -3.09 -32.47
C GLU A 146 -18.59 -4.07 -31.54
N PHE A 147 -18.41 -5.37 -31.73
CA PHE A 147 -18.99 -6.38 -30.84
C PHE A 147 -18.44 -6.23 -29.41
N TYR A 148 -17.12 -6.08 -29.28
CA TYR A 148 -16.46 -5.85 -28.01
C TYR A 148 -16.96 -4.56 -27.32
N CYS A 149 -16.95 -3.43 -28.01
CA CYS A 149 -17.36 -2.14 -27.44
C CYS A 149 -18.86 -2.13 -27.07
N LYS A 150 -19.73 -2.80 -27.84
CA LYS A 150 -21.15 -2.99 -27.47
C LYS A 150 -21.30 -3.78 -26.17
N HIS A 151 -20.47 -4.81 -25.95
CA HIS A 151 -20.46 -5.59 -24.72
C HIS A 151 -20.04 -4.75 -23.50
N ASP A 152 -19.07 -3.85 -23.65
CA ASP A 152 -18.64 -2.91 -22.61
C ASP A 152 -19.75 -1.91 -22.27
N VAL A 153 -20.43 -1.37 -23.30
CA VAL A 153 -21.60 -0.50 -23.14
C VAL A 153 -22.75 -1.22 -22.43
N ASP A 154 -23.05 -2.47 -22.79
CA ASP A 154 -24.05 -3.30 -22.11
C ASP A 154 -23.68 -3.55 -20.64
N THR A 155 -22.41 -3.82 -20.36
CA THR A 155 -21.93 -4.03 -18.99
C THR A 155 -22.02 -2.74 -18.16
N ALA A 156 -21.63 -1.60 -18.74
CA ALA A 156 -21.78 -0.30 -18.09
C ALA A 156 -23.26 0.00 -17.80
N GLU A 157 -24.16 -0.26 -18.75
CA GLU A 157 -25.61 -0.12 -18.56
C GLU A 157 -26.14 -1.03 -17.44
N ARG A 158 -25.67 -2.27 -17.37
CA ARG A 158 -26.03 -3.19 -16.28
C ARG A 158 -25.61 -2.64 -14.92
N LEU A 159 -24.45 -1.99 -14.86
CA LEU A 159 -23.97 -1.33 -13.64
C LEU A 159 -24.82 -0.10 -13.29
N ILE A 160 -25.33 0.65 -14.27
CA ILE A 160 -26.31 1.74 -14.04
C ILE A 160 -27.56 1.18 -13.35
N ASP A 161 -28.07 0.03 -13.81
CA ASP A 161 -29.26 -0.59 -13.21
C ASP A 161 -29.03 -1.08 -11.79
N ILE A 162 -27.89 -1.73 -11.55
CA ILE A 162 -27.47 -2.18 -10.21
C ILE A 162 -27.31 -0.99 -9.26
N ARG A 163 -26.79 0.13 -9.76
CA ARG A 163 -26.49 1.35 -8.99
C ARG A 163 -27.56 2.43 -9.12
N LYS A 164 -28.77 2.10 -9.58
CA LYS A 164 -29.86 3.06 -9.80
C LYS A 164 -30.21 3.88 -8.55
N ASP A 165 -30.24 3.24 -7.39
CA ASP A 165 -30.61 3.91 -6.14
C ASP A 165 -29.47 4.81 -5.65
N TYR A 166 -28.22 4.44 -5.93
CA TYR A 166 -27.06 5.31 -5.73
C TYR A 166 -27.15 6.59 -6.59
N LEU A 167 -27.45 6.47 -7.89
CA LEU A 167 -27.60 7.63 -8.78
C LEU A 167 -28.78 8.52 -8.37
N LYS A 168 -29.94 7.93 -8.04
CA LYS A 168 -31.10 8.66 -7.51
C LYS A 168 -30.75 9.43 -6.23
N ASN A 169 -30.06 8.78 -5.29
CA ASN A 169 -29.63 9.43 -4.06
C ASN A 169 -28.72 10.63 -4.33
N LYS A 170 -27.81 10.54 -5.31
CA LYS A 170 -26.98 11.68 -5.71
C LYS A 170 -27.79 12.84 -6.26
N ILE A 171 -28.77 12.57 -7.13
CA ILE A 171 -29.67 13.59 -7.66
C ILE A 171 -30.42 14.29 -6.51
N ASN A 172 -30.95 13.52 -5.56
CA ASN A 172 -31.70 14.08 -4.44
C ASN A 172 -30.83 14.96 -3.53
N LEU A 173 -29.62 14.49 -3.20
CA LEU A 173 -28.65 15.29 -2.45
C LEU A 173 -28.20 16.53 -3.23
N GLY A 174 -28.02 16.39 -4.55
CA GLY A 174 -27.73 17.50 -5.45
C GLY A 174 -28.79 18.58 -5.38
N ARG A 175 -30.07 18.21 -5.49
CA ARG A 175 -31.21 19.14 -5.35
C ARG A 175 -31.20 19.84 -3.99
N LEU A 176 -30.94 19.11 -2.90
CA LEU A 176 -30.82 19.70 -1.55
C LEU A 176 -29.64 20.66 -1.43
N ALA A 177 -28.54 20.41 -2.16
CA ALA A 177 -27.37 21.27 -2.24
C ALA A 177 -27.49 22.41 -3.27
N GLY A 178 -28.61 22.50 -4.01
CA GLY A 178 -28.81 23.49 -5.08
C GLY A 178 -27.97 23.22 -6.34
N LEU A 179 -27.63 21.96 -6.62
CA LEU A 179 -26.88 21.52 -7.79
C LEU A 179 -27.82 20.96 -8.87
N ASP A 180 -27.43 21.13 -10.13
CA ASP A 180 -28.06 20.44 -11.26
C ASP A 180 -27.81 18.92 -11.19
N GLU A 181 -28.71 18.15 -11.82
CA GLU A 181 -28.73 16.69 -11.72
C GLU A 181 -27.46 16.04 -12.29
N VAL A 182 -26.97 16.55 -13.43
CA VAL A 182 -25.78 16.03 -14.11
C VAL A 182 -24.55 16.23 -13.24
N LYS A 183 -24.36 17.44 -12.71
CA LYS A 183 -23.25 17.78 -11.82
C LYS A 183 -23.30 16.95 -10.53
N ALA A 184 -24.48 16.77 -9.95
CA ALA A 184 -24.64 15.94 -8.76
C ALA A 184 -24.25 14.48 -9.01
N MET A 185 -24.64 13.92 -10.15
CA MET A 185 -24.25 12.56 -10.54
C MET A 185 -22.76 12.44 -10.84
N GLY A 186 -22.14 13.45 -11.45
CA GLY A 186 -20.70 13.47 -11.78
C GLY A 186 -19.76 13.79 -10.61
N MET A 187 -20.28 14.14 -9.43
CA MET A 187 -19.48 14.31 -8.20
C MET A 187 -19.32 12.97 -7.46
N THR A 188 -18.15 12.66 -6.89
CA THR A 188 -18.05 11.53 -5.95
C THR A 188 -18.89 11.81 -4.69
N ASN A 189 -19.27 10.77 -3.95
CA ASN A 189 -20.00 10.91 -2.67
C ASN A 189 -19.30 11.89 -1.73
N ALA A 190 -17.96 11.87 -1.69
CA ALA A 190 -17.16 12.79 -0.89
C ALA A 190 -17.31 14.25 -1.35
N LYS A 191 -17.27 14.53 -2.67
CA LYS A 191 -17.45 15.89 -3.21
C LYS A 191 -18.89 16.38 -3.02
N LEU A 192 -19.87 15.50 -3.21
CA LEU A 192 -21.28 15.82 -3.00
C LEU A 192 -21.58 16.10 -1.52
N THR A 193 -20.98 15.35 -0.60
CA THR A 193 -21.05 15.60 0.84
C THR A 193 -20.49 16.98 1.19
N ALA A 194 -19.31 17.34 0.67
CA ALA A 194 -18.73 18.66 0.87
C ALA A 194 -19.61 19.80 0.33
N ALA A 195 -20.18 19.62 -0.86
CA ALA A 195 -21.11 20.58 -1.45
C ALA A 195 -22.40 20.74 -0.61
N MET A 196 -22.98 19.63 -0.14
CA MET A 196 -24.16 19.64 0.73
C MET A 196 -23.90 20.38 2.05
N LEU A 197 -22.70 20.21 2.62
CA LEU A 197 -22.28 20.91 3.83
C LEU A 197 -21.73 22.31 3.57
N LYS A 198 -21.74 22.78 2.32
CA LYS A 198 -21.21 24.09 1.89
C LYS A 198 -19.76 24.32 2.32
N ALA A 199 -18.97 23.24 2.35
CA ALA A 199 -17.59 23.29 2.78
C ALA A 199 -16.74 24.12 1.81
N THR A 200 -15.79 24.87 2.35
CA THR A 200 -14.76 25.55 1.57
C THR A 200 -13.41 25.20 2.16
N LYS A 201 -12.50 24.69 1.33
CA LYS A 201 -11.16 24.28 1.78
C LYS A 201 -10.42 25.42 2.48
N LYS A 202 -9.88 25.13 3.67
CA LYS A 202 -9.00 26.03 4.43
C LYS A 202 -7.69 25.30 4.76
N PRO A 203 -6.56 26.02 4.90
CA PRO A 203 -5.33 25.42 5.41
C PRO A 203 -5.47 25.13 6.91
N HIS A 204 -4.97 23.97 7.34
CA HIS A 204 -4.87 23.56 8.75
C HIS A 204 -3.48 22.97 8.99
N ASP A 205 -2.81 23.45 10.03
CA ASP A 205 -1.46 23.02 10.45
C ASP A 205 -1.43 22.47 11.89
N ASP A 206 -2.61 22.15 12.42
CA ASP A 206 -2.85 21.85 13.82
C ASP A 206 -3.37 20.42 14.07
N GLU A 207 -3.14 19.48 13.14
CA GLU A 207 -3.58 18.07 13.23
C GLU A 207 -3.22 17.42 14.57
N ARG A 208 -2.11 17.88 15.20
CA ARG A 208 -1.58 17.37 16.47
C ARG A 208 -2.16 18.02 17.74
N LYS A 209 -2.99 19.06 17.64
CA LYS A 209 -3.55 19.80 18.78
C LYS A 209 -4.83 19.15 19.33
N TYR A 210 -4.81 17.82 19.48
CA TYR A 210 -5.92 17.06 20.06
C TYR A 210 -6.18 17.47 21.52
N VAL A 211 -7.42 17.33 21.98
CA VAL A 211 -7.83 17.57 23.37
C VAL A 211 -8.69 16.40 23.82
N TYR A 212 -8.35 15.82 24.97
CA TYR A 212 -9.15 14.74 25.54
C TYR A 212 -10.50 15.28 26.03
N PRO A 213 -11.62 14.58 25.74
CA PRO A 213 -12.92 14.96 26.29
C PRO A 213 -12.94 14.99 27.82
N ASP A 214 -13.56 16.02 28.40
CA ASP A 214 -13.64 16.23 29.85
C ASP A 214 -14.58 15.24 30.56
N ASN A 215 -15.53 14.67 29.80
CA ASN A 215 -16.50 13.69 30.29
C ASN A 215 -16.00 12.23 30.17
N LEU A 216 -14.74 11.99 29.80
CA LEU A 216 -14.11 10.66 29.90
C LEU A 216 -13.79 10.31 31.37
N ARG A 217 -14.10 9.09 31.79
CA ARG A 217 -13.65 8.51 33.05
C ARG A 217 -12.27 7.89 32.89
N LYS A 218 -11.24 8.73 33.06
CA LYS A 218 -9.84 8.35 32.83
C LYS A 218 -9.36 7.23 33.77
N GLU A 219 -10.00 7.04 34.91
CA GLU A 219 -9.71 5.99 35.89
C GLU A 219 -9.88 4.57 35.31
N TYR A 220 -10.74 4.39 34.30
CA TYR A 220 -10.93 3.10 33.62
C TYR A 220 -10.01 2.91 32.42
N ILE A 221 -9.18 3.89 32.06
CA ILE A 221 -8.29 3.81 30.90
C ILE A 221 -6.85 3.60 31.37
N PRO A 222 -6.13 2.55 30.89
CA PRO A 222 -4.73 2.34 31.26
C PRO A 222 -3.84 3.55 30.95
N PRO A 223 -2.96 3.99 31.88
CA PRO A 223 -2.09 5.15 31.67
C PRO A 223 -1.23 5.09 30.41
N GLU A 224 -0.83 3.89 29.99
CA GLU A 224 -0.02 3.65 28.79
C GLU A 224 -0.76 4.02 27.50
N VAL A 225 -2.09 3.98 27.51
CA VAL A 225 -2.92 4.41 26.37
C VAL A 225 -2.83 5.92 26.20
N PHE A 226 -2.88 6.69 27.30
CA PHE A 226 -2.63 8.13 27.25
C PHE A 226 -1.20 8.42 26.81
N ALA A 227 -0.20 7.71 27.34
CA ALA A 227 1.19 7.86 26.91
C ALA A 227 1.38 7.60 25.40
N PHE A 228 0.62 6.67 24.82
CA PHE A 228 0.64 6.40 23.38
C PHE A 228 0.04 7.56 22.55
N PHE A 229 -1.12 8.09 22.93
CA PHE A 229 -1.75 9.20 22.20
C PHE A 229 -1.07 10.55 22.46
N ASP A 230 -0.45 10.74 23.62
CA ASP A 230 0.34 11.93 23.96
C ASP A 230 1.59 12.10 23.09
N ARG A 231 2.00 11.05 22.37
CA ARG A 231 3.00 11.15 21.28
C ARG A 231 2.60 12.17 20.22
N MET A 232 1.31 12.51 20.09
CA MET A 232 0.84 13.60 19.23
C MET A 232 1.51 14.93 19.54
N TYR A 233 1.86 15.18 20.81
CA TYR A 233 2.48 16.44 21.24
C TYR A 233 4.01 16.42 21.10
N ASP A 234 4.61 15.27 20.78
CA ASP A 234 6.05 15.16 20.51
C ASP A 234 6.35 15.53 19.05
N LEU A 235 6.79 16.77 18.86
CA LEU A 235 7.14 17.32 17.56
C LEU A 235 8.43 16.71 16.96
N SER A 236 9.16 15.87 17.70
CA SER A 236 10.35 15.17 17.17
C SER A 236 9.98 13.96 16.30
N ILE A 237 8.77 13.42 16.47
CA ILE A 237 8.25 12.29 15.69
C ILE A 237 7.62 12.82 14.39
N SER A 238 7.91 12.22 13.24
CA SER A 238 7.28 12.61 11.96
C SER A 238 5.82 12.16 11.87
N ASP A 239 4.97 12.86 11.11
CA ASP A 239 3.54 12.47 10.93
C ASP A 239 3.39 11.06 10.35
N SER A 240 4.26 10.71 9.39
CA SER A 240 4.28 9.40 8.74
C SER A 240 4.55 8.28 9.74
N GLU A 241 5.43 8.50 10.71
CA GLU A 241 5.73 7.54 11.77
C GLU A 241 4.60 7.51 12.81
N LEU A 242 4.20 8.68 13.30
CA LEU A 242 3.20 8.86 14.34
C LEU A 242 1.88 8.19 13.98
N PHE A 243 1.29 8.56 12.84
CA PHE A 243 -0.04 8.09 12.44
C PHE A 243 -0.07 6.63 11.96
N LYS A 244 1.09 5.98 11.80
CA LYS A 244 1.21 4.52 11.60
C LYS A 244 1.37 3.75 12.91
N GLY A 245 1.59 4.45 14.01
CA GLY A 245 1.72 3.87 15.35
C GLY A 245 0.50 3.04 15.72
N LYS A 246 0.76 1.93 16.41
CA LYS A 246 -0.26 1.07 17.03
C LYS A 246 0.14 0.78 18.46
N PHE A 247 -0.84 0.60 19.32
CA PHE A 247 -0.67 0.17 20.69
C PHE A 247 -1.52 -1.07 20.94
N ASN A 248 -0.95 -2.08 21.58
CA ASN A 248 -1.66 -3.32 21.90
C ASN A 248 -1.78 -3.46 23.42
N LEU A 249 -2.96 -3.82 23.88
CA LEU A 249 -3.26 -4.20 25.26
C LEU A 249 -4.21 -5.40 25.26
N ASN A 250 -4.55 -5.91 26.45
CA ASN A 250 -5.60 -6.91 26.61
C ASN A 250 -6.61 -6.42 27.65
N ILE A 251 -7.90 -6.61 27.37
CA ILE A 251 -8.96 -6.49 28.37
C ILE A 251 -9.39 -7.92 28.71
N GLY A 252 -8.95 -8.42 29.88
CA GLY A 252 -9.00 -9.84 30.18
C GLY A 252 -8.27 -10.67 29.12
N GLU A 253 -8.99 -11.55 28.43
CA GLU A 253 -8.43 -12.37 27.35
C GLU A 253 -8.55 -11.73 25.95
N CYS A 254 -9.22 -10.59 25.83
CA CYS A 254 -9.48 -9.94 24.55
C CYS A 254 -8.29 -9.08 24.14
N PRO A 255 -7.52 -9.47 23.10
CA PRO A 255 -6.46 -8.61 22.57
C PRO A 255 -7.08 -7.40 21.86
N VAL A 256 -6.64 -6.21 22.25
CA VAL A 256 -7.11 -4.93 21.70
C VAL A 256 -5.94 -4.18 21.07
N THR A 257 -6.14 -3.70 19.85
CA THR A 257 -5.24 -2.81 19.12
C THR A 257 -5.87 -1.43 19.00
N LEU A 258 -5.18 -0.42 19.50
CA LEU A 258 -5.46 1.01 19.29
C LEU A 258 -4.54 1.59 18.22
N GLY A 259 -5.01 2.62 17.52
CA GLY A 259 -4.18 3.38 16.59
C GLY A 259 -4.86 4.67 16.16
N TYR A 260 -4.31 5.34 15.15
CA TYR A 260 -4.89 6.59 14.63
C TYR A 260 -6.01 6.39 13.61
N GLY A 261 -6.42 5.13 13.41
CA GLY A 261 -7.48 4.72 12.47
C GLY A 261 -8.65 3.95 13.10
N GLY A 262 -8.65 3.74 14.42
CA GLY A 262 -9.74 3.06 15.14
C GLY A 262 -9.25 1.89 16.01
N ILE A 263 -10.13 1.46 16.92
CA ILE A 263 -9.93 0.37 17.88
C ILE A 263 -10.39 -0.94 17.27
N HIS A 264 -9.65 -2.02 17.55
CA HIS A 264 -10.04 -3.37 17.16
C HIS A 264 -9.69 -4.33 18.29
N GLY A 265 -10.68 -5.04 18.81
CA GLY A 265 -10.50 -6.10 19.79
C GLY A 265 -11.42 -7.28 19.51
N ALA A 266 -10.92 -8.50 19.63
CA ALA A 266 -11.73 -9.70 19.54
C ALA A 266 -11.01 -10.89 20.14
N ILE A 267 -11.71 -11.71 20.92
CA ILE A 267 -11.20 -13.03 21.31
C ILE A 267 -11.04 -13.87 20.03
N PRO A 268 -9.82 -14.30 19.69
CA PRO A 268 -9.61 -15.10 18.49
C PRO A 268 -10.23 -16.48 18.66
N ASN A 269 -10.77 -17.04 17.58
CA ASN A 269 -11.27 -18.42 17.55
C ASN A 269 -12.31 -18.73 18.63
N PHE A 270 -13.23 -17.79 18.85
CA PHE A 270 -14.25 -17.84 19.88
C PHE A 270 -15.53 -18.54 19.38
N PHE A 271 -15.97 -19.55 20.13
CA PHE A 271 -17.25 -20.22 19.93
C PHE A 271 -18.04 -20.16 21.23
N TRP A 272 -19.30 -19.83 21.12
CA TRP A 272 -20.19 -19.75 22.27
C TRP A 272 -21.63 -19.99 21.85
N GLU A 273 -22.37 -20.65 22.74
CA GLU A 273 -23.81 -20.86 22.65
C GLU A 273 -24.41 -20.50 24.01
N GLU A 274 -25.62 -19.93 23.97
CA GLU A 274 -26.34 -19.49 25.15
C GLU A 274 -26.57 -20.64 26.13
N THR A 275 -26.39 -20.35 27.42
CA THR A 275 -26.68 -21.30 28.51
C THR A 275 -27.79 -20.76 29.40
N GLU A 276 -28.22 -21.57 30.38
CA GLU A 276 -29.22 -21.15 31.37
C GLU A 276 -28.76 -19.90 32.12
N ASP A 277 -27.47 -19.82 32.47
CA ASP A 277 -26.93 -18.79 33.35
C ASP A 277 -26.19 -17.65 32.63
N ARG A 278 -25.71 -17.83 31.39
CA ARG A 278 -24.85 -16.85 30.69
C ARG A 278 -25.46 -16.35 29.39
N GLY A 279 -25.20 -15.08 29.06
CA GLY A 279 -25.69 -14.40 27.86
C GLY A 279 -24.61 -13.57 27.16
N ILE A 280 -24.84 -13.24 25.88
CA ILE A 280 -24.07 -12.25 25.12
C ILE A 280 -24.96 -11.08 24.71
N TRP A 281 -24.47 -9.88 25.00
CA TRP A 281 -25.07 -8.61 24.63
C TRP A 281 -24.08 -7.79 23.80
N ASN A 282 -24.54 -7.31 22.65
CA ASN A 282 -23.79 -6.42 21.78
C ASN A 282 -24.37 -5.01 21.90
N GLU A 283 -23.57 -4.10 22.41
CA GLU A 283 -23.91 -2.71 22.70
C GLU A 283 -23.27 -1.80 21.64
N ASP A 284 -24.02 -1.49 20.58
CA ASP A 284 -23.55 -0.67 19.45
C ASP A 284 -24.03 0.77 19.59
N VAL A 285 -23.13 1.74 19.41
CA VAL A 285 -23.46 3.16 19.43
C VAL A 285 -24.11 3.58 18.11
N GLY A 286 -25.37 4.01 18.19
CA GLY A 286 -26.15 4.42 17.03
C GLY A 286 -25.53 5.62 16.31
N SER A 287 -25.08 5.45 15.05
CA SER A 287 -24.48 6.52 14.25
C SER A 287 -23.27 7.19 14.94
N TYR A 288 -22.37 6.38 15.47
CA TYR A 288 -21.33 6.83 16.40
C TYR A 288 -20.47 8.00 15.92
N TYR A 289 -19.80 7.87 14.77
CA TYR A 289 -18.95 8.94 14.23
C TYR A 289 -19.72 10.24 13.93
N PRO A 290 -20.93 10.20 13.36
CA PRO A 290 -21.80 11.37 13.30
C PRO A 290 -22.07 12.03 14.66
N HIS A 291 -22.29 11.27 15.72
CA HIS A 291 -22.50 11.82 17.05
C HIS A 291 -21.22 12.37 17.67
N LEU A 292 -20.05 11.77 17.45
CA LEU A 292 -18.75 12.35 17.84
C LEU A 292 -18.53 13.74 17.20
N CYS A 293 -18.93 13.92 15.95
CA CYS A 293 -18.86 15.23 15.28
C CYS A 293 -19.75 16.30 15.94
N THR A 294 -20.89 15.91 16.53
CA THR A 294 -21.88 16.84 17.07
C THR A 294 -21.72 17.02 18.58
N ILE A 295 -21.79 15.94 19.36
CA ILE A 295 -21.67 15.93 20.83
C ILE A 295 -20.33 16.51 21.30
N ASN A 296 -19.22 16.11 20.67
CA ASN A 296 -17.89 16.59 21.04
C ASN A 296 -17.42 17.79 20.20
N GLY A 297 -18.26 18.28 19.28
CA GLY A 297 -17.94 19.44 18.44
C GLY A 297 -16.86 19.17 17.38
N TYR A 298 -16.64 17.91 16.97
CA TYR A 298 -15.62 17.54 15.98
C TYR A 298 -16.07 17.65 14.51
N THR A 299 -17.04 18.53 14.24
CA THR A 299 -17.44 18.84 12.86
C THR A 299 -16.36 19.70 12.18
N SER A 300 -16.17 19.52 10.86
CA SER A 300 -15.17 20.27 10.09
C SER A 300 -15.29 21.79 10.27
N ARG A 301 -14.19 22.48 10.54
CA ARG A 301 -14.13 23.95 10.59
C ARG A 301 -14.23 24.61 9.21
N ASN A 302 -14.30 23.80 8.15
CA ASN A 302 -14.43 24.27 6.77
C ASN A 302 -15.88 24.53 6.36
N ILE A 303 -16.86 24.14 7.17
CA ILE A 303 -18.27 24.45 6.91
C ILE A 303 -18.63 25.80 7.57
N PRO A 304 -19.67 26.51 7.08
CA PRO A 304 -20.06 27.80 7.64
C PRO A 304 -20.48 27.77 9.12
N SER A 305 -21.09 26.67 9.56
CA SER A 305 -21.54 26.46 10.94
C SER A 305 -21.71 24.96 11.22
N PRO A 306 -21.30 24.45 12.40
CA PRO A 306 -21.59 23.09 12.86
C PRO A 306 -23.08 22.72 12.79
N GLN A 307 -23.97 23.71 12.99
CA GLN A 307 -25.42 23.55 12.93
C GLN A 307 -25.89 22.92 11.61
N ILE A 308 -25.20 23.17 10.50
CA ILE A 308 -25.56 22.58 9.19
C ILE A 308 -25.47 21.06 9.23
N TYR A 309 -24.44 20.51 9.89
CA TYR A 309 -24.26 19.08 10.03
C TYR A 309 -25.25 18.49 11.04
N GLU A 310 -25.47 19.18 12.16
CA GLU A 310 -26.47 18.83 13.19
C GLU A 310 -27.87 18.74 12.58
N ASP A 311 -28.30 19.76 11.83
CA ASP A 311 -29.61 19.80 11.17
C ASP A 311 -29.81 18.63 10.20
N ILE A 312 -28.74 18.20 9.51
CA ILE A 312 -28.76 17.04 8.62
C ILE A 312 -28.92 15.74 9.40
N LEU A 313 -28.18 15.58 10.51
CA LEU A 313 -28.29 14.42 11.39
C LEU A 313 -29.68 14.35 12.01
N ASP A 314 -30.19 15.45 12.56
CA ASP A 314 -31.54 15.56 13.12
C ASP A 314 -32.63 15.23 12.10
N ARG A 315 -32.51 15.79 10.89
CA ARG A 315 -33.47 15.51 9.82
C ARG A 315 -33.45 14.04 9.42
N ARG A 316 -32.27 13.41 9.41
CA ARG A 316 -32.15 11.96 9.20
C ARG A 316 -32.85 11.18 10.31
N MET A 317 -32.64 11.55 11.58
CA MET A 317 -33.25 10.87 12.72
C MET A 317 -34.78 11.00 12.69
N LYS A 318 -35.29 12.21 12.39
CA LYS A 318 -36.73 12.45 12.16
C LYS A 318 -37.28 11.62 10.99
N ALA A 319 -36.55 11.50 9.88
CA ALA A 319 -36.93 10.66 8.76
C ALA A 319 -36.94 9.15 9.12
N LYS A 320 -35.96 8.67 9.92
CA LYS A 320 -35.92 7.30 10.45
C LYS A 320 -37.17 7.02 11.30
N ALA A 321 -37.51 7.94 12.22
CA ALA A 321 -38.69 7.84 13.08
C ALA A 321 -40.01 7.89 12.30
N ALA A 322 -40.09 8.70 11.25
CA ALA A 322 -41.28 8.81 10.40
C ALA A 322 -41.40 7.68 9.35
N GLY A 323 -40.41 6.79 9.24
CA GLY A 323 -40.39 5.73 8.22
C GLY A 323 -40.07 6.21 6.79
N ASP A 324 -39.63 7.45 6.61
CA ASP A 324 -39.15 7.97 5.31
C ASP A 324 -37.76 7.43 5.00
N LYS A 325 -37.74 6.19 4.50
CA LYS A 325 -36.52 5.46 4.15
C LYS A 325 -35.67 6.19 3.10
N HIS A 326 -36.32 6.92 2.18
CA HIS A 326 -35.63 7.57 1.08
C HIS A 326 -34.78 8.75 1.59
N THR A 327 -35.39 9.66 2.34
CA THR A 327 -34.66 10.78 2.97
C THR A 327 -33.64 10.28 3.99
N ALA A 328 -34.00 9.28 4.82
CA ALA A 328 -33.09 8.73 5.81
C ALA A 328 -31.83 8.12 5.16
N ASN A 329 -31.97 7.38 4.06
CA ASN A 329 -30.84 6.79 3.35
C ASN A 329 -29.97 7.85 2.65
N ALA A 330 -30.58 8.85 2.03
CA ALA A 330 -29.85 9.94 1.39
C ALA A 330 -29.00 10.72 2.42
N LEU A 331 -29.59 11.10 3.56
CA LEU A 331 -28.87 11.83 4.60
C LEU A 331 -27.87 10.94 5.37
N LYS A 332 -28.11 9.63 5.47
CA LYS A 332 -27.14 8.66 6.01
C LYS A 332 -25.83 8.71 5.23
N LEU A 333 -25.88 8.88 3.91
CA LEU A 333 -24.69 8.99 3.08
C LEU A 333 -23.82 10.19 3.50
N VAL A 334 -24.43 11.36 3.68
CA VAL A 334 -23.73 12.59 4.10
C VAL A 334 -23.10 12.39 5.48
N CYS A 335 -23.88 11.89 6.45
CA CYS A 335 -23.41 11.64 7.82
C CYS A 335 -22.20 10.68 7.84
N ASN A 336 -22.32 9.54 7.17
CA ASN A 336 -21.27 8.50 7.20
C ASN A 336 -20.02 8.91 6.38
N THR A 337 -20.20 9.68 5.31
CA THR A 337 -19.09 10.11 4.43
C THR A 337 -18.28 11.26 5.04
N THR A 338 -18.89 12.06 5.93
CA THR A 338 -18.27 13.25 6.52
C THR A 338 -16.95 12.94 7.23
N TYR A 339 -16.93 11.92 8.10
CA TYR A 339 -15.70 11.49 8.78
C TYR A 339 -14.55 11.18 7.81
N GLY A 340 -14.82 10.37 6.78
CA GLY A 340 -13.81 10.01 5.78
C GLY A 340 -13.29 11.22 4.99
N CYS A 341 -14.07 12.29 4.88
CA CYS A 341 -13.66 13.54 4.23
C CYS A 341 -12.71 14.38 5.11
N LEU A 342 -12.82 14.31 6.44
CA LEU A 342 -11.97 15.08 7.37
C LEU A 342 -10.48 14.76 7.19
N LEU A 343 -10.14 13.52 6.83
CA LEU A 343 -8.77 13.06 6.60
C LEU A 343 -8.35 13.00 5.12
N ASN A 344 -9.22 13.40 4.19
CA ASN A 344 -8.92 13.40 2.76
C ASN A 344 -8.45 14.78 2.28
N GLN A 345 -7.13 14.96 2.10
CA GLN A 345 -6.50 16.23 1.70
C GLN A 345 -7.02 16.87 0.41
N TYR A 346 -7.72 16.11 -0.44
CA TYR A 346 -8.29 16.59 -1.70
C TYR A 346 -9.76 17.02 -1.58
N ASN A 347 -10.37 16.89 -0.41
CA ASN A 347 -11.76 17.25 -0.15
C ASN A 347 -11.86 18.63 0.54
N ASP A 348 -12.94 19.37 0.27
CA ASP A 348 -13.16 20.69 0.88
C ASP A 348 -13.48 20.62 2.39
N LEU A 349 -13.91 19.46 2.89
CA LEU A 349 -14.10 19.20 4.33
C LEU A 349 -12.81 18.85 5.08
N TYR A 350 -11.67 18.75 4.38
CA TYR A 350 -10.40 18.33 4.98
C TYR A 350 -10.06 19.19 6.21
N ASP A 351 -10.07 18.55 7.36
CA ASP A 351 -9.81 19.13 8.67
C ASP A 351 -9.24 18.01 9.55
N PRO A 352 -7.92 17.77 9.45
CA PRO A 352 -7.32 16.57 9.99
C PRO A 352 -7.34 16.55 11.52
N LEU A 353 -7.27 17.70 12.20
CA LEU A 353 -7.46 17.78 13.65
C LEU A 353 -8.83 17.20 14.06
N MET A 354 -9.90 17.61 13.38
CA MET A 354 -11.24 17.09 13.66
C MET A 354 -11.35 15.60 13.34
N GLY A 355 -10.77 15.16 12.22
CA GLY A 355 -10.70 13.74 11.86
C GLY A 355 -9.98 12.87 12.89
N ARG A 356 -8.84 13.34 13.42
CA ARG A 356 -8.11 12.67 14.51
C ARG A 356 -8.89 12.70 15.81
N SER A 357 -9.57 13.80 16.12
CA SER A 357 -10.35 13.94 17.35
C SER A 357 -11.51 12.96 17.40
N VAL A 358 -12.27 12.82 16.30
CA VAL A 358 -13.31 11.78 16.16
C VAL A 358 -12.73 10.39 16.43
N CYS A 359 -11.64 10.05 15.77
CA CYS A 359 -11.04 8.73 15.85
C CYS A 359 -10.46 8.42 17.24
N ILE A 360 -9.70 9.34 17.84
CA ILE A 360 -9.04 9.10 19.13
C ILE A 360 -10.09 9.09 20.25
N SER A 361 -10.96 10.10 20.33
CA SER A 361 -12.01 10.13 21.36
C SER A 361 -12.95 8.94 21.26
N GLY A 362 -13.37 8.56 20.04
CA GLY A 362 -14.24 7.41 19.82
C GLY A 362 -13.66 6.10 20.35
N GLN A 363 -12.35 5.90 20.21
CA GLN A 363 -11.67 4.73 20.77
C GLN A 363 -11.60 4.77 22.29
N LEU A 364 -11.32 5.95 22.87
CA LEU A 364 -11.20 6.11 24.32
C LEU A 364 -12.53 5.85 25.03
N TYR A 365 -13.64 6.33 24.49
CA TYR A 365 -14.96 6.08 25.07
C TYR A 365 -15.36 4.59 25.06
N LEU A 366 -15.07 3.87 23.96
CA LEU A 366 -15.37 2.43 23.87
C LEU A 366 -14.43 1.61 24.75
N LEU A 367 -13.15 1.98 24.80
CA LEU A 367 -12.19 1.35 25.70
C LEU A 367 -12.60 1.56 27.16
N GLU A 368 -12.96 2.78 27.54
CA GLU A 368 -13.46 3.11 28.86
C GLU A 368 -14.68 2.26 29.23
N LEU A 369 -15.68 2.16 28.35
CA LEU A 369 -16.88 1.35 28.60
C LEU A 369 -16.52 -0.12 28.81
N ALA A 370 -15.66 -0.68 27.95
CA ALA A 370 -15.25 -2.08 28.07
C ALA A 370 -14.46 -2.37 29.36
N GLU A 371 -13.51 -1.51 29.72
CA GLU A 371 -12.73 -1.64 30.97
C GLU A 371 -13.62 -1.46 32.20
N HIS A 372 -14.56 -0.51 32.16
CA HIS A 372 -15.52 -0.29 33.24
C HIS A 372 -16.39 -1.53 33.47
N CYS A 373 -16.97 -2.10 32.41
CA CYS A 373 -17.73 -3.35 32.50
C CYS A 373 -16.86 -4.52 33.01
N TYR A 374 -15.64 -4.65 32.50
CA TYR A 374 -14.72 -5.72 32.87
C TYR A 374 -14.26 -5.65 34.34
N GLN A 375 -14.07 -4.45 34.88
CA GLN A 375 -13.60 -4.25 36.25
C GLN A 375 -14.72 -4.40 37.30
N GLU A 376 -15.94 -4.01 36.97
CA GLU A 376 -17.07 -4.03 37.93
C GLU A 376 -17.84 -5.36 37.95
N ILE A 377 -17.83 -6.13 36.85
CA ILE A 377 -18.62 -7.37 36.73
C ILE A 377 -17.70 -8.58 36.76
N GLU A 378 -17.71 -9.30 37.88
CA GLU A 378 -16.89 -10.50 38.07
C GLU A 378 -17.25 -11.58 37.03
N GLY A 379 -16.23 -12.06 36.30
CA GLY A 379 -16.41 -13.10 35.29
C GLY A 379 -16.99 -12.62 33.96
N LEU A 380 -17.17 -11.31 33.76
CA LEU A 380 -17.49 -10.74 32.45
C LEU A 380 -16.32 -10.91 31.48
N ARG A 381 -16.64 -11.26 30.23
CA ARG A 381 -15.69 -11.38 29.13
C ARG A 381 -16.04 -10.38 28.05
N ILE A 382 -15.03 -9.62 27.65
CA ILE A 382 -15.11 -8.77 26.48
C ILE A 382 -14.88 -9.65 25.24
N VAL A 383 -15.94 -9.97 24.50
CA VAL A 383 -15.84 -10.83 23.31
C VAL A 383 -15.29 -10.06 22.11
N GLN A 384 -15.72 -8.82 21.94
CA GLN A 384 -15.34 -7.95 20.83
C GLN A 384 -15.39 -6.46 21.22
N LEU A 385 -14.44 -5.68 20.69
CA LEU A 385 -14.54 -4.22 20.57
C LEU A 385 -14.33 -3.87 19.10
N ASN A 386 -15.27 -3.16 18.51
CA ASN A 386 -15.13 -2.69 17.13
C ASN A 386 -15.20 -1.15 17.10
N THR A 387 -15.36 -0.59 15.92
CA THR A 387 -15.36 0.86 15.71
C THR A 387 -16.49 1.59 16.43
N ASP A 388 -17.61 0.92 16.67
CA ASP A 388 -18.87 1.51 17.10
C ASP A 388 -19.53 0.84 18.31
N GLY A 389 -18.97 -0.24 18.87
CA GLY A 389 -19.59 -0.93 20.00
C GLY A 389 -18.72 -1.97 20.68
N ILE A 390 -19.29 -2.56 21.74
CA ILE A 390 -18.69 -3.64 22.52
C ILE A 390 -19.63 -4.85 22.56
N MET A 391 -19.07 -6.04 22.47
CA MET A 391 -19.79 -7.30 22.68
C MET A 391 -19.28 -7.94 23.97
N VAL A 392 -20.18 -8.18 24.91
CA VAL A 392 -19.85 -8.70 26.23
C VAL A 392 -20.59 -10.01 26.51
N GLU A 393 -19.93 -10.87 27.28
CA GLU A 393 -20.48 -12.14 27.76
C GLU A 393 -20.40 -12.15 29.28
N CYS A 394 -21.53 -12.33 29.98
CA CYS A 394 -21.57 -12.37 31.44
C CYS A 394 -22.72 -13.24 31.96
N ASP A 395 -22.77 -13.46 33.28
CA ASP A 395 -23.91 -14.13 33.90
C ASP A 395 -25.16 -13.25 33.78
N LYS A 396 -26.32 -13.86 33.50
CA LYS A 396 -27.61 -13.19 33.36
C LYS A 396 -28.04 -12.47 34.64
N LYS A 397 -27.58 -12.95 35.81
CA LYS A 397 -27.81 -12.26 37.10
C LYS A 397 -27.14 -10.87 37.16
N ASP A 398 -26.09 -10.65 36.37
CA ASP A 398 -25.33 -9.40 36.35
C ASP A 398 -25.77 -8.45 35.22
N TYR A 399 -26.79 -8.83 34.45
CA TYR A 399 -27.35 -8.02 33.36
C TYR A 399 -27.85 -6.65 33.83
N ASP A 400 -28.47 -6.58 35.02
CA ASP A 400 -28.91 -5.31 35.59
C ASP A 400 -27.72 -4.38 35.90
N THR A 401 -26.59 -4.94 36.32
CA THR A 401 -25.35 -4.18 36.56
C THR A 401 -24.76 -3.67 35.24
N LEU A 402 -24.70 -4.53 34.20
CA LEU A 402 -24.26 -4.14 32.86
C LEU A 402 -25.13 -2.99 32.32
N THR A 403 -26.45 -3.13 32.41
CA THR A 403 -27.41 -2.12 31.96
C THR A 403 -27.25 -0.81 32.72
N ALA A 404 -26.98 -0.87 34.03
CA ALA A 404 -26.72 0.32 34.84
C ALA A 404 -25.44 1.05 34.41
N ILE A 405 -24.37 0.32 34.09
CA ILE A 405 -23.12 0.88 33.55
C ILE A 405 -23.38 1.52 32.18
N CYS A 406 -24.04 0.82 31.27
CA CYS A 406 -24.41 1.33 29.95
C CYS A 406 -25.30 2.59 30.07
N ALA A 407 -26.26 2.62 30.99
CA ALA A 407 -27.14 3.77 31.21
C ALA A 407 -26.38 4.98 31.78
N GLU A 408 -25.45 4.78 32.71
CA GLU A 408 -24.56 5.83 33.20
C GLU A 408 -23.72 6.40 32.06
N TRP A 409 -23.10 5.52 31.27
CA TRP A 409 -22.23 5.90 30.18
C TRP A 409 -22.99 6.71 29.14
N GLN A 410 -24.19 6.27 28.75
CA GLN A 410 -25.06 7.03 27.83
C GLN A 410 -25.42 8.41 28.41
N SER A 411 -25.84 8.47 29.68
CA SER A 411 -26.24 9.73 30.32
C SER A 411 -25.09 10.74 30.43
N ARG A 412 -23.86 10.28 30.66
CA ARG A 412 -22.68 11.14 30.82
C ARG A 412 -22.07 11.55 29.47
N THR A 413 -22.01 10.62 28.54
CA THR A 413 -21.37 10.84 27.23
C THR A 413 -22.29 11.50 26.23
N GLY A 414 -23.61 11.29 26.38
CA GLY A 414 -24.65 11.74 25.44
C GLY A 414 -24.85 10.82 24.24
N PHE A 415 -24.12 9.70 24.15
CA PHE A 415 -24.31 8.69 23.11
C PHE A 415 -25.48 7.76 23.47
N ASP A 416 -26.14 7.20 22.44
CA ASP A 416 -27.18 6.18 22.59
C ASP A 416 -26.64 4.81 22.17
N LEU A 417 -26.85 3.79 23.01
CA LEU A 417 -26.54 2.39 22.74
C LEU A 417 -27.80 1.66 22.19
N GLU A 418 -27.61 0.93 21.09
CA GLU A 418 -28.56 -0.03 20.53
C GLU A 418 -28.10 -1.44 20.93
N GLU A 419 -28.86 -2.12 21.79
CA GLU A 419 -28.54 -3.49 22.26
C GLU A 419 -29.07 -4.55 21.27
N ASP A 420 -28.22 -5.53 20.93
CA ASP A 420 -28.56 -6.77 20.24
C ASP A 420 -28.16 -7.98 21.09
N THR A 421 -29.04 -8.96 21.28
CA THR A 421 -28.72 -10.23 21.96
C THR A 421 -28.21 -11.29 20.98
N VAL A 422 -27.24 -12.09 21.40
CA VAL A 422 -26.69 -13.21 20.64
C VAL A 422 -26.93 -14.52 21.38
N VAL A 423 -27.46 -15.53 20.68
CA VAL A 423 -27.69 -16.88 21.25
C VAL A 423 -26.62 -17.88 20.82
N LYS A 424 -25.88 -17.57 19.76
CA LYS A 424 -24.78 -18.39 19.24
C LYS A 424 -23.82 -17.55 18.42
N ILE A 425 -22.53 -17.78 18.58
CA ILE A 425 -21.48 -17.13 17.79
C ILE A 425 -20.36 -18.11 17.43
N ALA A 426 -19.89 -18.00 16.19
CA ALA A 426 -18.65 -18.60 15.70
C ALA A 426 -17.78 -17.47 15.14
N GLN A 427 -16.65 -17.20 15.79
CA GLN A 427 -15.77 -16.08 15.48
C GLN A 427 -14.35 -16.56 15.26
N LYS A 428 -13.76 -16.20 14.12
CA LYS A 428 -12.34 -16.34 13.86
C LYS A 428 -11.56 -15.14 14.40
N ASP A 429 -12.03 -13.94 14.05
CA ASP A 429 -11.47 -12.64 14.43
C ASP A 429 -12.55 -11.53 14.30
N VAL A 430 -12.23 -10.30 14.70
CA VAL A 430 -13.12 -9.11 14.66
C VAL A 430 -13.77 -8.87 13.28
N ASN A 431 -13.15 -9.37 12.21
CA ASN A 431 -13.60 -9.18 10.83
C ASN A 431 -14.22 -10.44 10.23
N ASN A 432 -14.27 -11.60 10.92
CA ASN A 432 -14.79 -12.85 10.39
C ASN A 432 -15.56 -13.61 11.47
N TYR A 433 -16.88 -13.43 11.51
CA TYR A 433 -17.77 -14.13 12.45
C TYR A 433 -19.18 -14.33 11.90
N VAL A 434 -19.87 -15.33 12.43
CA VAL A 434 -21.31 -15.55 12.29
C VAL A 434 -21.94 -15.52 13.68
N GLU A 435 -22.94 -14.68 13.86
CA GLU A 435 -23.76 -14.64 15.08
C GLU A 435 -25.21 -15.00 14.73
N VAL A 436 -25.91 -15.61 15.68
CA VAL A 436 -27.33 -15.95 15.59
C VAL A 436 -28.06 -15.21 16.70
N GLN A 437 -29.10 -14.47 16.33
CA GLN A 437 -29.97 -13.75 17.25
C GLN A 437 -31.12 -14.66 17.74
N PRO A 438 -31.81 -14.31 18.83
CA PRO A 438 -33.07 -14.95 19.20
C PRO A 438 -34.03 -15.05 18.00
N GLY A 439 -34.65 -16.22 17.81
CA GLY A 439 -35.51 -16.50 16.65
C GLY A 439 -34.77 -16.99 15.40
N GLY A 440 -33.46 -17.25 15.48
CA GLY A 440 -32.69 -17.96 14.44
C GLY A 440 -32.16 -17.08 13.31
N LYS A 441 -32.31 -15.75 13.40
CA LYS A 441 -31.78 -14.82 12.40
C LYS A 441 -30.25 -14.76 12.52
N ALA A 442 -29.55 -15.21 11.48
CA ALA A 442 -28.09 -15.16 11.43
C ALA A 442 -27.58 -13.87 10.78
N LYS A 443 -26.52 -13.28 11.34
CA LYS A 443 -25.73 -12.19 10.76
C LYS A 443 -24.31 -12.70 10.54
N ALA A 444 -23.73 -12.40 9.38
CA ALA A 444 -22.37 -12.81 9.03
C ALA A 444 -21.55 -11.61 8.61
N LYS A 445 -20.29 -11.56 9.05
CA LYS A 445 -19.33 -10.50 8.72
C LYS A 445 -18.02 -11.13 8.25
N GLY A 446 -17.40 -10.53 7.23
CA GLY A 446 -16.06 -10.91 6.77
C GLY A 446 -15.96 -11.54 5.40
N GLY A 447 -14.76 -11.43 4.81
CA GLY A 447 -14.49 -11.90 3.45
C GLY A 447 -14.58 -13.41 3.25
N TYR A 448 -14.56 -14.19 4.35
CA TYR A 448 -14.80 -15.64 4.30
C TYR A 448 -16.29 -15.97 4.12
N LEU A 449 -17.19 -15.11 4.61
CA LEU A 449 -18.61 -15.40 4.81
C LEU A 449 -19.55 -14.55 3.95
N VAL A 450 -19.12 -13.33 3.59
CA VAL A 450 -19.91 -12.35 2.83
C VAL A 450 -19.40 -12.29 1.40
N LYS A 451 -20.29 -12.57 0.45
CA LYS A 451 -20.06 -12.62 -1.00
C LYS A 451 -21.19 -11.86 -1.71
N GLY A 452 -20.98 -11.54 -2.99
CA GLY A 452 -21.88 -10.70 -3.77
C GLY A 452 -21.52 -9.23 -3.70
N ILE A 453 -22.53 -8.38 -3.91
CA ILE A 453 -22.39 -6.93 -3.84
C ILE A 453 -22.21 -6.53 -2.37
N ALA A 454 -21.18 -5.74 -2.09
CA ALA A 454 -20.91 -5.27 -0.73
C ALA A 454 -22.10 -4.44 -0.21
N PRO A 455 -22.65 -4.75 0.98
CA PRO A 455 -23.81 -4.04 1.52
C PRO A 455 -23.48 -2.62 2.03
N ALA A 456 -22.20 -2.29 2.20
CA ALA A 456 -21.73 -1.00 2.69
C ALA A 456 -20.34 -0.67 2.12
N GLY A 457 -19.98 0.61 2.17
CA GLY A 457 -18.71 1.14 1.66
C GLY A 457 -18.75 1.50 0.18
N ALA A 458 -17.57 1.60 -0.44
CA ALA A 458 -17.45 1.76 -1.88
C ALA A 458 -18.10 0.56 -2.59
N PHE A 459 -18.73 0.79 -3.75
CA PHE A 459 -19.35 -0.29 -4.51
C PHE A 459 -18.29 -1.33 -4.87
N ASN A 460 -18.52 -2.56 -4.45
CA ASN A 460 -17.70 -3.71 -4.77
C ASN A 460 -18.60 -4.91 -5.00
N ILE A 461 -18.12 -5.86 -5.79
CA ILE A 461 -18.78 -7.15 -5.99
C ILE A 461 -17.73 -8.25 -5.97
N ASN A 462 -18.02 -9.32 -5.23
CA ASN A 462 -17.16 -10.50 -5.21
C ASN A 462 -18.02 -11.77 -5.14
N ASN A 463 -18.23 -12.36 -6.32
CA ASN A 463 -18.87 -13.67 -6.49
C ASN A 463 -17.85 -14.79 -6.72
N SER A 464 -16.62 -14.70 -6.19
CA SER A 464 -15.69 -15.83 -6.23
C SER A 464 -15.91 -16.79 -5.05
N CYS A 465 -16.04 -18.09 -5.34
CA CYS A 465 -16.29 -19.17 -4.37
C CYS A 465 -17.48 -18.89 -3.44
N VAL A 466 -18.63 -18.47 -3.99
CA VAL A 466 -19.83 -18.19 -3.19
C VAL A 466 -20.27 -19.44 -2.42
N ILE A 467 -20.18 -20.62 -3.03
CA ILE A 467 -20.54 -21.89 -2.40
C ILE A 467 -19.78 -22.16 -1.10
N VAL A 468 -18.50 -21.75 -1.03
CA VAL A 468 -17.68 -21.92 0.18
C VAL A 468 -18.19 -21.04 1.32
N ALA A 469 -18.59 -19.80 1.01
CA ALA A 469 -19.17 -18.90 2.01
C ALA A 469 -20.55 -19.41 2.48
N THR A 470 -21.35 -19.95 1.56
CA THR A 470 -22.64 -20.59 1.88
C THR A 470 -22.45 -21.80 2.79
N ALA A 471 -21.54 -22.71 2.45
CA ALA A 471 -21.23 -23.90 3.26
C ALA A 471 -20.73 -23.54 4.67
N LEU A 472 -19.90 -22.50 4.82
CA LEU A 472 -19.47 -22.03 6.13
C LEU A 472 -20.63 -21.52 6.98
N LYS A 473 -21.56 -20.75 6.40
CA LYS A 473 -22.75 -20.26 7.11
C LYS A 473 -23.63 -21.42 7.55
N GLU A 474 -23.93 -22.37 6.67
CA GLU A 474 -24.72 -23.56 7.00
C GLU A 474 -24.05 -24.41 8.10
N PHE A 475 -22.73 -24.58 8.02
CA PHE A 475 -21.97 -25.30 9.04
C PHE A 475 -22.06 -24.63 10.41
N PHE A 476 -21.83 -23.31 10.49
CA PHE A 476 -21.83 -22.61 11.79
C PHE A 476 -23.24 -22.39 12.37
N VAL A 477 -24.25 -22.17 11.53
CA VAL A 477 -25.61 -21.90 12.00
C VAL A 477 -26.36 -23.20 12.26
N ASN A 478 -26.37 -24.12 11.28
CA ASN A 478 -27.23 -25.31 11.27
C ASN A 478 -26.48 -26.62 11.58
N GLY A 479 -25.15 -26.58 11.66
CA GLY A 479 -24.34 -27.79 11.89
C GLY A 479 -24.22 -28.70 10.66
N THR A 480 -24.67 -28.25 9.49
CA THR A 480 -24.59 -29.02 8.25
C THR A 480 -23.13 -29.19 7.81
N PRO A 481 -22.65 -30.42 7.57
CA PRO A 481 -21.33 -30.65 7.00
C PRO A 481 -21.13 -29.85 5.72
N VAL A 482 -19.95 -29.23 5.55
CA VAL A 482 -19.68 -28.36 4.40
C VAL A 482 -19.78 -29.11 3.06
N GLU A 483 -19.48 -30.41 3.08
CA GLU A 483 -19.62 -31.32 1.94
C GLU A 483 -21.04 -31.42 1.44
N ASP A 484 -22.02 -31.48 2.34
CA ASP A 484 -23.42 -31.66 1.98
C ASP A 484 -23.93 -30.42 1.23
N THR A 485 -23.60 -29.22 1.72
CA THR A 485 -23.93 -27.96 1.04
C THR A 485 -23.23 -27.86 -0.33
N ILE A 486 -21.94 -28.23 -0.42
CA ILE A 486 -21.18 -28.10 -1.66
C ILE A 486 -21.62 -29.13 -2.71
N ASN A 487 -21.88 -30.38 -2.32
CA ASN A 487 -22.26 -31.47 -3.22
C ASN A 487 -23.73 -31.37 -3.68
N SER A 488 -24.58 -30.63 -2.98
CA SER A 488 -25.98 -30.41 -3.36
C SER A 488 -26.20 -29.19 -4.27
N CYS A 489 -25.16 -28.42 -4.58
CA CYS A 489 -25.27 -27.21 -5.40
C CYS A 489 -24.97 -27.48 -6.88
N ASP A 490 -25.92 -27.23 -7.77
CA ASP A 490 -25.73 -27.43 -9.22
C ASP A 490 -25.58 -26.12 -10.02
N ASP A 491 -25.62 -24.96 -9.34
CA ASP A 491 -25.33 -23.67 -9.95
C ASP A 491 -23.80 -23.48 -10.07
N ILE A 492 -23.28 -23.61 -11.30
CA ILE A 492 -21.85 -23.48 -11.59
C ILE A 492 -21.29 -22.12 -11.16
N PHE A 493 -22.07 -21.03 -11.24
CA PHE A 493 -21.61 -19.70 -10.86
C PHE A 493 -21.30 -19.57 -9.37
N GLN A 494 -21.82 -20.47 -8.50
CA GLN A 494 -21.43 -20.51 -7.09
C GLN A 494 -19.98 -20.94 -6.88
N PHE A 495 -19.40 -21.67 -7.86
CA PHE A 495 -18.05 -22.22 -7.82
C PHE A 495 -17.02 -21.31 -8.50
N GLN A 496 -17.45 -20.33 -9.30
CA GLN A 496 -16.54 -19.52 -10.11
C GLN A 496 -15.45 -18.84 -9.29
N ILE A 497 -14.31 -18.59 -9.92
CA ILE A 497 -13.23 -17.74 -9.39
C ILE A 497 -12.87 -16.73 -10.47
N ILE A 498 -12.93 -15.44 -10.15
CA ILE A 498 -12.49 -14.39 -11.08
C ILE A 498 -10.98 -14.15 -10.88
N ALA A 499 -10.19 -14.73 -11.78
CA ALA A 499 -8.74 -14.61 -11.83
C ALA A 499 -8.36 -13.30 -12.55
N LYS A 500 -7.56 -12.44 -11.90
CA LYS A 500 -7.20 -11.13 -12.45
C LYS A 500 -5.69 -10.85 -12.40
N ALA A 501 -5.13 -10.51 -13.55
CA ALA A 501 -3.87 -9.80 -13.70
C ALA A 501 -4.15 -8.28 -13.65
N GLY A 502 -3.60 -7.59 -12.65
CA GLY A 502 -3.78 -6.15 -12.49
C GLY A 502 -3.02 -5.32 -13.54
N ALA A 503 -3.23 -4.00 -13.54
CA ALA A 503 -2.61 -3.08 -14.52
C ALA A 503 -1.07 -3.11 -14.56
N LYS A 504 -0.40 -3.54 -13.49
CA LYS A 504 1.07 -3.70 -13.44
C LYS A 504 1.61 -4.90 -14.23
N TYR A 505 0.72 -5.72 -14.78
CA TYR A 505 1.07 -6.93 -15.52
C TYR A 505 0.78 -6.73 -17.01
N ARG A 506 1.76 -7.05 -17.86
CA ARG A 506 1.65 -6.87 -19.32
C ARG A 506 0.72 -7.92 -19.94
N GLU A 507 0.75 -9.14 -19.42
CA GLU A 507 -0.01 -10.29 -19.96
C GLU A 507 -0.30 -11.33 -18.86
N ALA A 508 -1.17 -12.27 -19.19
CA ALA A 508 -1.42 -13.49 -18.43
C ALA A 508 -1.33 -14.70 -19.37
N TYR A 509 -0.91 -15.85 -18.84
CA TYR A 509 -0.88 -17.11 -19.60
C TYR A 509 -1.35 -18.27 -18.73
N HIS A 510 -2.00 -19.24 -19.36
CA HIS A 510 -2.42 -20.51 -18.78
C HIS A 510 -1.43 -21.60 -19.19
N VAL A 511 -0.99 -22.42 -18.24
CA VAL A 511 -0.19 -23.61 -18.55
C VAL A 511 -1.13 -24.75 -18.91
N MET A 512 -1.16 -25.18 -20.16
CA MET A 512 -1.92 -26.35 -20.63
C MET A 512 -0.96 -27.39 -21.21
N ASP A 513 -1.02 -28.63 -20.73
CA ASP A 513 -0.11 -29.72 -21.10
C ASP A 513 1.39 -29.35 -20.94
N GLY A 514 1.70 -28.46 -20.00
CA GLY A 514 3.05 -27.95 -19.76
C GLY A 514 3.48 -26.80 -20.68
N GLU A 515 2.65 -26.41 -21.65
CA GLU A 515 2.90 -25.30 -22.56
C GLU A 515 2.20 -24.01 -22.10
N LYS A 516 2.82 -22.85 -22.35
CA LYS A 516 2.25 -21.54 -22.01
C LYS A 516 1.33 -21.08 -23.14
N GLN A 517 0.05 -20.90 -22.85
CA GLN A 517 -0.92 -20.32 -23.76
C GLN A 517 -1.34 -18.94 -23.25
N SER A 518 -1.21 -17.91 -24.10
CA SER A 518 -1.64 -16.56 -23.74
C SER A 518 -3.14 -16.52 -23.51
N VAL A 519 -3.58 -15.81 -22.47
CA VAL A 519 -5.00 -15.66 -22.12
C VAL A 519 -5.30 -14.21 -21.73
N GLN A 520 -6.60 -13.91 -21.59
CA GLN A 520 -7.08 -12.60 -21.13
C GLN A 520 -6.48 -12.25 -19.75
N LYS A 521 -6.41 -10.96 -19.41
CA LYS A 521 -5.95 -10.55 -18.07
C LYS A 521 -6.98 -10.87 -17.00
N VAL A 522 -8.26 -10.88 -17.34
CA VAL A 522 -9.34 -11.31 -16.46
C VAL A 522 -9.97 -12.58 -17.00
N ASN A 523 -10.05 -13.62 -16.18
CA ASN A 523 -10.66 -14.89 -16.55
C ASN A 523 -11.62 -15.38 -15.46
N ARG A 524 -12.74 -15.95 -15.87
CA ARG A 524 -13.56 -16.83 -15.05
C ARG A 524 -12.93 -18.22 -15.08
N VAL A 525 -12.64 -18.77 -13.90
CA VAL A 525 -12.07 -20.11 -13.79
C VAL A 525 -12.78 -20.98 -12.77
N TYR A 526 -12.66 -22.28 -12.98
CA TYR A 526 -13.15 -23.32 -12.07
C TYR A 526 -12.04 -24.33 -11.77
N ALA A 527 -12.02 -24.87 -10.55
CA ALA A 527 -11.18 -26.02 -10.24
C ALA A 527 -11.57 -27.22 -11.09
N THR A 528 -10.58 -27.98 -11.56
CA THR A 528 -10.80 -29.25 -12.27
C THR A 528 -9.87 -30.34 -11.73
N ALA A 529 -10.28 -31.60 -11.90
CA ALA A 529 -9.44 -32.77 -11.64
C ALA A 529 -8.58 -33.15 -12.85
N ASP A 530 -8.81 -32.53 -14.01
CA ASP A 530 -8.05 -32.77 -15.23
C ASP A 530 -6.66 -32.09 -15.15
N GLU A 531 -5.63 -32.92 -14.98
CA GLU A 531 -4.26 -32.47 -14.79
C GLU A 531 -3.66 -31.80 -16.03
N ARG A 532 -4.30 -31.91 -17.22
CA ARG A 532 -3.90 -31.20 -18.44
C ARG A 532 -3.94 -29.69 -18.26
N TYR A 533 -4.91 -29.19 -17.51
CA TYR A 533 -5.07 -27.77 -17.24
C TYR A 533 -4.29 -27.38 -15.99
N GLY A 534 -3.17 -26.68 -16.14
CA GLY A 534 -2.37 -26.14 -15.04
C GLY A 534 -2.90 -24.80 -14.51
N LYS A 535 -2.02 -24.02 -13.86
CA LYS A 535 -2.34 -22.69 -13.32
C LYS A 535 -2.25 -21.58 -14.36
N ILE A 536 -2.91 -20.47 -14.02
CA ILE A 536 -2.72 -19.17 -14.67
C ILE A 536 -1.64 -18.35 -13.94
N PHE A 537 -0.77 -17.73 -14.73
CA PHE A 537 0.29 -16.85 -14.30
C PHE A 537 0.12 -15.46 -14.92
N LYS A 538 0.76 -14.47 -14.31
CA LYS A 538 0.79 -13.07 -14.74
C LYS A 538 2.23 -12.60 -14.82
N VAL A 539 2.55 -11.83 -15.86
CA VAL A 539 3.91 -11.34 -16.14
C VAL A 539 3.97 -9.85 -15.87
N LYS A 540 4.87 -9.39 -14.99
CA LYS A 540 4.99 -7.97 -14.67
C LYS A 540 5.50 -7.19 -15.88
N ALA A 541 4.98 -5.98 -16.07
CA ALA A 541 5.42 -5.10 -17.16
C ALA A 541 6.81 -4.48 -16.93
N GLU A 542 7.29 -4.42 -15.68
CA GLU A 542 8.54 -3.73 -15.30
C GLU A 542 9.79 -4.59 -15.51
N ASP A 543 9.72 -5.89 -15.18
CA ASP A 543 10.88 -6.78 -15.06
C ASP A 543 10.65 -8.16 -15.69
N ASP A 544 9.52 -8.35 -16.39
CA ASP A 544 9.07 -9.63 -16.96
C ASP A 544 8.99 -10.79 -15.96
N SER A 545 8.95 -10.50 -14.66
CA SER A 545 8.86 -11.55 -13.64
C SER A 545 7.48 -12.19 -13.62
N GLU A 546 7.47 -13.53 -13.55
CA GLU A 546 6.26 -14.33 -13.47
C GLU A 546 5.77 -14.43 -12.02
N ALA A 547 4.48 -14.24 -11.83
CA ALA A 547 3.80 -14.49 -10.56
C ALA A 547 2.56 -15.35 -10.79
N LYS A 548 2.23 -16.20 -9.81
CA LYS A 548 0.95 -16.90 -9.79
C LYS A 548 -0.17 -15.91 -9.49
N ILE A 549 -1.36 -16.15 -10.03
CA ILE A 549 -2.56 -15.52 -9.50
C ILE A 549 -2.90 -16.21 -8.17
N ASP A 550 -2.98 -15.42 -7.10
CA ASP A 550 -3.17 -15.95 -5.75
C ASP A 550 -4.51 -16.66 -5.61
N SER A 551 -4.55 -17.70 -4.77
CA SER A 551 -5.76 -18.47 -4.42
C SER A 551 -6.39 -19.29 -5.56
N LEU A 552 -5.72 -19.46 -6.70
CA LEU A 552 -6.18 -20.40 -7.73
C LEU A 552 -5.88 -21.87 -7.38
N PRO A 553 -6.76 -22.81 -7.80
CA PRO A 553 -6.48 -24.25 -7.70
C PRO A 553 -5.24 -24.63 -8.52
N GLU A 554 -4.64 -25.79 -8.24
CA GLU A 554 -3.49 -26.30 -9.00
C GLU A 554 -3.84 -26.54 -10.47
N HIS A 555 -5.06 -27.02 -10.69
CA HIS A 555 -5.63 -27.25 -12.00
C HIS A 555 -6.93 -26.45 -12.14
N CYS A 556 -7.00 -25.59 -13.16
CA CYS A 556 -8.16 -24.77 -13.43
C CYS A 556 -8.54 -24.71 -14.91
N ILE A 557 -9.83 -24.75 -15.21
CA ILE A 557 -10.38 -24.52 -16.55
C ILE A 557 -10.84 -23.06 -16.65
N ILE A 558 -10.54 -22.40 -17.76
CA ILE A 558 -11.06 -21.08 -18.11
C ILE A 558 -12.40 -21.25 -18.83
N ASP A 559 -13.41 -20.49 -18.41
CA ASP A 559 -14.74 -20.50 -19.00
C ASP A 559 -15.28 -19.07 -19.09
N ASN A 560 -14.67 -18.26 -19.96
CA ASN A 560 -15.07 -16.86 -20.10
C ASN A 560 -16.42 -16.69 -20.81
N ASP A 561 -16.89 -17.72 -21.52
CA ASP A 561 -18.11 -17.67 -22.32
C ASP A 561 -19.32 -18.34 -21.67
N ASN A 562 -19.14 -18.93 -20.48
CA ASN A 562 -20.17 -19.62 -19.70
C ASN A 562 -20.70 -20.89 -20.39
N GLU A 563 -19.80 -21.69 -20.96
CA GLU A 563 -20.13 -22.92 -21.69
C GLU A 563 -19.82 -24.20 -20.91
N LEU A 564 -19.05 -24.10 -19.80
CA LEU A 564 -18.61 -25.26 -19.01
C LEU A 564 -19.77 -25.91 -18.24
N SER A 565 -19.78 -27.24 -18.16
CA SER A 565 -20.74 -27.97 -17.33
C SER A 565 -20.29 -28.05 -15.86
N ILE A 566 -21.24 -28.07 -14.93
CA ILE A 566 -20.96 -28.29 -13.50
C ILE A 566 -20.27 -29.64 -13.24
N ASP A 567 -20.48 -30.63 -14.11
CA ASP A 567 -19.86 -31.97 -13.99
C ASP A 567 -18.34 -31.95 -14.17
N GLU A 568 -17.80 -30.90 -14.82
CA GLU A 568 -16.35 -30.72 -15.03
C GLU A 568 -15.66 -30.04 -13.85
N VAL A 569 -16.44 -29.52 -12.89
CA VAL A 569 -15.94 -28.80 -11.72
C VAL A 569 -15.52 -29.78 -10.63
N ASP A 570 -14.25 -29.71 -10.22
CA ASP A 570 -13.76 -30.47 -9.07
C ASP A 570 -14.25 -29.85 -7.75
N ARG A 571 -15.35 -30.41 -7.23
CA ARG A 571 -15.94 -30.02 -5.94
C ARG A 571 -14.99 -30.26 -4.76
N SER A 572 -14.03 -31.17 -4.87
CA SER A 572 -13.11 -31.53 -3.78
C SER A 572 -12.22 -30.35 -3.37
N PHE A 573 -11.83 -29.50 -4.32
CA PHE A 573 -11.09 -28.27 -4.07
C PHE A 573 -11.87 -27.32 -3.15
N TYR A 574 -13.16 -27.10 -3.43
CA TYR A 574 -14.00 -26.19 -2.66
C TYR A 574 -14.33 -26.76 -1.28
N ILE A 575 -14.53 -28.08 -1.18
CA ILE A 575 -14.67 -28.80 0.09
C ILE A 575 -13.42 -28.61 0.95
N ALA A 576 -12.23 -28.83 0.39
CA ALA A 576 -10.97 -28.63 1.10
C ALA A 576 -10.79 -27.17 1.54
N MET A 577 -11.16 -26.21 0.68
CA MET A 577 -11.16 -24.79 1.02
C MET A 577 -12.11 -24.48 2.17
N ALA A 578 -13.34 -25.01 2.16
CA ALA A 578 -14.32 -24.82 3.22
C ALA A 578 -13.83 -25.41 4.54
N LYS A 579 -13.34 -26.66 4.54
CA LYS A 579 -12.76 -27.31 5.72
C LYS A 579 -11.61 -26.52 6.32
N LYS A 580 -10.67 -26.07 5.48
CA LYS A 580 -9.57 -25.22 5.94
C LYS A 580 -10.08 -23.95 6.62
N ARG A 581 -11.12 -23.31 6.06
CA ARG A 581 -11.71 -22.11 6.66
C ARG A 581 -12.46 -22.44 7.96
N VAL A 582 -13.11 -23.59 8.09
CA VAL A 582 -13.64 -24.08 9.38
C VAL A 582 -12.52 -24.25 10.39
N ASP A 583 -11.39 -24.84 10.00
CA ASP A 583 -10.21 -25.00 10.87
C ASP A 583 -9.61 -23.65 11.27
N ASP A 584 -9.55 -22.68 10.35
CA ASP A 584 -9.13 -21.30 10.64
C ASP A 584 -10.03 -20.66 11.71
N PHE A 585 -11.34 -20.92 11.69
CA PHE A 585 -12.29 -20.47 12.73
C PHE A 585 -12.04 -21.18 14.06
N LYS A 586 -11.75 -22.48 14.04
CA LYS A 586 -11.45 -23.29 15.23
C LYS A 586 -10.05 -23.07 15.80
N GLY A 587 -9.21 -22.26 15.15
CA GLY A 587 -7.81 -22.07 15.53
C GLY A 587 -6.95 -23.33 15.31
N ILE A 588 -7.46 -24.30 14.55
CA ILE A 588 -6.76 -25.55 14.24
C ILE A 588 -5.71 -25.21 13.20
N LYS A 589 -4.45 -25.21 13.64
CA LYS A 589 -3.33 -25.09 12.72
C LYS A 589 -3.23 -26.39 11.93
N PRO A 590 -3.03 -26.34 10.60
CA PRO A 590 -2.83 -27.56 9.83
C PRO A 590 -1.68 -28.35 10.44
N GLU A 591 -1.89 -29.65 10.64
CA GLU A 591 -0.79 -30.52 11.04
C GLU A 591 0.36 -30.30 10.06
N LYS A 592 1.55 -29.99 10.60
CA LYS A 592 2.78 -30.08 9.82
C LYS A 592 2.92 -31.55 9.43
N THR A 593 2.33 -31.95 8.32
CA THR A 593 2.49 -33.28 7.76
C THR A 593 3.98 -33.48 7.56
N LYS A 594 4.60 -34.28 8.45
CA LYS A 594 5.90 -34.89 8.22
C LYS A 594 5.71 -35.86 7.06
N LYS A 595 5.67 -35.34 5.83
CA LYS A 595 5.65 -36.18 4.64
C LYS A 595 6.84 -37.15 4.76
N PRO A 596 6.65 -38.48 4.62
CA PRO A 596 7.76 -39.40 4.56
C PRO A 596 8.67 -38.93 3.43
N ARG A 597 9.98 -38.93 3.67
CA ARG A 597 11.01 -38.51 2.72
C ARG A 597 11.02 -39.51 1.56
N ARG A 598 10.04 -39.39 0.66
CA ARG A 598 10.00 -40.06 -0.64
C ARG A 598 11.15 -39.48 -1.44
N THR A 599 12.18 -40.28 -1.67
CA THR A 599 13.18 -40.08 -2.72
C THR A 599 12.51 -40.17 -4.09
N LYS A 600 11.74 -39.13 -4.43
CA LYS A 600 11.44 -38.70 -5.79
C LYS A 600 11.68 -37.20 -5.78
N LYS A 601 12.59 -36.77 -6.66
CA LYS A 601 13.02 -35.40 -6.90
C LYS A 601 11.82 -34.45 -6.86
N MET A 602 11.63 -33.77 -5.73
CA MET A 602 10.76 -32.61 -5.64
C MET A 602 11.66 -31.39 -5.70
N ALA A 603 11.45 -30.57 -6.73
CA ALA A 603 11.90 -29.19 -6.73
C ALA A 603 11.21 -28.49 -5.57
N THR A 604 11.94 -28.31 -4.48
CA THR A 604 11.63 -27.32 -3.46
C THR A 604 11.69 -25.96 -4.14
N THR A 605 10.54 -25.31 -4.32
CA THR A 605 10.52 -23.84 -4.28
C THR A 605 10.68 -23.42 -2.81
N THR A 606 11.86 -23.72 -2.27
CA THR A 606 12.62 -22.76 -1.49
C THR A 606 12.50 -21.44 -2.25
N LYS A 607 12.21 -20.32 -1.59
CA LYS A 607 12.47 -19.00 -2.16
C LYS A 607 13.91 -19.06 -2.68
N THR A 608 14.09 -19.29 -3.97
CA THR A 608 15.41 -19.33 -4.58
C THR A 608 15.83 -17.89 -4.59
N THR A 609 16.59 -17.49 -3.58
CA THR A 609 17.25 -16.20 -3.55
C THR A 609 18.08 -16.13 -4.81
N ASN A 610 17.75 -15.16 -5.67
CA ASN A 610 18.47 -14.97 -6.92
C ASN A 610 19.92 -14.55 -6.65
N VAL A 611 20.75 -14.58 -7.69
CA VAL A 611 22.18 -14.25 -7.59
C VAL A 611 22.45 -12.91 -6.88
N TYR A 612 21.60 -11.89 -7.07
CA TYR A 612 21.74 -10.57 -6.42
C TYR A 612 21.44 -10.60 -4.91
N GLN A 613 20.38 -11.31 -4.49
CA GLN A 613 20.04 -11.45 -3.07
C GLN A 613 21.11 -12.26 -2.31
N LYS A 614 21.66 -13.29 -2.96
CA LYS A 614 22.79 -14.05 -2.42
C LYS A 614 24.05 -13.19 -2.33
N LEU A 615 24.33 -12.36 -3.35
CA LEU A 615 25.49 -11.48 -3.35
C LEU A 615 25.39 -10.39 -2.27
N LEU A 616 24.20 -9.81 -2.05
CA LEU A 616 23.96 -8.89 -0.94
C LEU A 616 24.23 -9.55 0.43
N THR A 617 23.79 -10.79 0.59
CA THR A 617 24.05 -11.56 1.81
C THR A 617 25.55 -11.84 1.98
N ALA A 618 26.26 -12.16 0.88
CA ALA A 618 27.70 -12.36 0.90
C ALA A 618 28.45 -11.07 1.27
N ARG A 619 28.04 -9.91 0.74
CA ARG A 619 28.62 -8.59 1.08
C ARG A 619 28.46 -8.26 2.56
N ALA A 620 27.26 -8.45 3.11
CA ALA A 620 26.99 -8.22 4.53
C ALA A 620 27.87 -9.12 5.43
N LYS A 621 27.92 -10.43 5.14
CA LYS A 621 28.78 -11.38 5.86
C LYS A 621 30.27 -11.05 5.72
N PHE A 622 30.72 -10.55 4.57
CA PHE A 622 32.11 -10.20 4.36
C PHE A 622 32.50 -8.94 5.16
N LEU A 623 31.61 -7.95 5.24
CA LEU A 623 31.78 -6.76 6.06
C LEU A 623 31.88 -7.12 7.56
N GLU A 624 31.01 -8.01 8.03
CA GLU A 624 31.02 -8.51 9.42
C GLU A 624 32.30 -9.31 9.77
N ALA A 625 32.97 -9.88 8.77
CA ALA A 625 34.19 -10.66 8.98
C ALA A 625 35.43 -9.80 9.33
N ASN A 626 35.34 -8.46 9.22
CA ASN A 626 36.40 -7.50 9.60
C ASN A 626 37.79 -7.91 9.09
N VAL A 627 37.93 -8.15 7.78
CA VAL A 627 39.20 -8.55 7.16
C VAL A 627 40.23 -7.43 7.24
N GLU A 628 41.44 -7.74 7.72
CA GLU A 628 42.54 -6.78 7.86
C GLU A 628 43.46 -6.75 6.63
N LYS A 629 44.03 -5.56 6.32
CA LYS A 629 45.00 -5.37 5.24
C LYS A 629 46.40 -5.78 5.67
N THR A 630 47.01 -6.73 4.96
CA THR A 630 48.39 -7.18 5.25
C THR A 630 49.43 -6.54 4.32
N GLY A 631 49.05 -6.18 3.09
CA GLY A 631 49.92 -5.61 2.07
C GLY A 631 50.39 -4.19 2.42
N LYS A 632 51.65 -3.87 2.11
CA LYS A 632 52.26 -2.56 2.39
C LYS A 632 52.99 -2.03 1.17
N ASN A 633 52.60 -0.84 0.69
CA ASN A 633 53.39 -0.10 -0.28
C ASN A 633 54.41 0.76 0.48
N MET A 634 55.69 0.35 0.48
CA MET A 634 56.75 1.04 1.24
C MET A 634 57.16 2.40 0.62
N HIS A 635 56.82 2.66 -0.64
CA HIS A 635 57.13 3.94 -1.31
C HIS A 635 56.05 5.00 -1.04
N LEU A 636 54.78 4.61 -1.03
CA LEU A 636 53.63 5.50 -0.82
C LEU A 636 53.04 5.39 0.59
N SER A 637 53.63 4.53 1.43
CA SER A 637 53.33 4.38 2.87
C SER A 637 51.86 4.09 3.22
N PHE A 638 51.13 3.37 2.36
CA PHE A 638 49.77 2.91 2.65
C PHE A 638 49.67 1.39 2.65
N LYS A 639 48.68 0.87 3.39
CA LYS A 639 48.31 -0.55 3.40
C LYS A 639 47.22 -0.80 2.38
N TYR A 640 47.33 -1.90 1.65
CA TYR A 640 46.32 -2.37 0.69
C TYR A 640 45.98 -3.83 0.97
N PHE A 641 44.80 -4.28 0.55
CA PHE A 641 44.42 -5.69 0.68
C PHE A 641 45.24 -6.58 -0.24
N GLU A 642 45.83 -7.65 0.27
CA GLU A 642 46.36 -8.70 -0.59
C GLU A 642 45.25 -9.68 -0.99
N LEU A 643 45.47 -10.47 -2.05
CA LEU A 643 44.48 -11.49 -2.41
C LEU A 643 44.32 -12.54 -1.29
N GLU A 644 45.37 -12.80 -0.53
CA GLU A 644 45.33 -13.72 0.61
C GLU A 644 44.46 -13.19 1.76
N ASP A 645 44.26 -11.88 1.87
CA ASP A 645 43.36 -11.28 2.85
C ASP A 645 41.89 -11.52 2.45
N ILE A 646 41.58 -11.30 1.16
CA ILE A 646 40.21 -11.27 0.66
C ILE A 646 39.71 -12.67 0.26
N VAL A 647 40.48 -13.40 -0.56
CA VAL A 647 39.99 -14.57 -1.29
C VAL A 647 39.58 -15.73 -0.37
N PRO A 648 40.34 -16.13 0.67
CA PRO A 648 39.94 -17.25 1.53
C PRO A 648 38.60 -17.01 2.22
N THR A 649 38.41 -15.81 2.77
CA THR A 649 37.17 -15.40 3.45
C THR A 649 36.02 -15.28 2.46
N ALA A 650 36.25 -14.65 1.30
CA ALA A 650 35.27 -14.49 0.24
C ALA A 650 34.77 -15.85 -0.29
N ILE A 651 35.67 -16.79 -0.57
CA ILE A 651 35.31 -18.12 -1.10
C ILE A 651 34.50 -18.92 -0.08
N ARG A 652 34.86 -18.87 1.21
CA ARG A 652 34.06 -19.52 2.27
C ARG A 652 32.64 -18.97 2.30
N ILE A 653 32.50 -17.64 2.28
CA ILE A 653 31.19 -16.97 2.32
C ILE A 653 30.38 -17.25 1.06
N PHE A 654 30.98 -17.14 -0.12
CA PHE A 654 30.31 -17.46 -1.39
C PHE A 654 29.83 -18.91 -1.43
N ASN A 655 30.65 -19.87 -0.97
CA ASN A 655 30.23 -21.26 -0.86
C ASN A 655 29.06 -21.44 0.13
N GLU A 656 29.06 -20.75 1.28
CA GLU A 656 27.96 -20.78 2.25
C GLU A 656 26.64 -20.24 1.68
N VAL A 657 26.68 -19.24 0.80
CA VAL A 657 25.48 -18.63 0.21
C VAL A 657 25.11 -19.20 -1.17
N GLY A 658 25.88 -20.16 -1.68
CA GLY A 658 25.65 -20.80 -2.97
C GLY A 658 26.00 -19.91 -4.16
N LEU A 659 27.19 -19.30 -4.13
CA LEU A 659 27.79 -18.51 -5.21
C LEU A 659 29.20 -19.03 -5.54
N ILE A 660 29.62 -18.86 -6.79
CA ILE A 660 31.00 -19.12 -7.22
C ILE A 660 31.52 -17.95 -8.08
N PRO A 661 32.68 -17.36 -7.72
CA PRO A 661 33.34 -16.36 -8.57
C PRO A 661 34.20 -17.04 -9.64
N VAL A 662 33.95 -16.74 -10.91
CA VAL A 662 34.75 -17.20 -12.05
C VAL A 662 35.39 -15.99 -12.72
N VAL A 663 36.73 -15.94 -12.72
CA VAL A 663 37.48 -14.83 -13.30
C VAL A 663 38.05 -15.23 -14.66
N ASN A 664 37.88 -14.37 -15.65
CA ASN A 664 38.47 -14.51 -16.98
C ASN A 664 39.20 -13.22 -17.38
N PHE A 665 40.25 -13.35 -18.19
CA PHE A 665 41.04 -12.25 -18.71
C PHE A 665 41.15 -12.36 -20.23
N THR A 666 40.92 -11.24 -20.93
CA THR A 666 41.24 -11.07 -22.35
C THR A 666 42.39 -10.08 -22.49
N ALA A 667 42.76 -9.72 -23.73
CA ALA A 667 43.81 -8.73 -23.97
C ALA A 667 43.51 -7.38 -23.33
N ASP A 668 42.22 -6.99 -23.31
CA ASP A 668 41.80 -5.63 -22.96
C ASP A 668 40.84 -5.57 -21.75
N VAL A 669 40.31 -6.71 -21.28
CA VAL A 669 39.28 -6.74 -20.24
C VAL A 669 39.49 -7.87 -19.24
N ALA A 670 39.26 -7.57 -17.96
CA ALA A 670 39.19 -8.54 -16.88
C ALA A 670 37.74 -8.62 -16.39
N THR A 671 37.20 -9.84 -16.31
CA THR A 671 35.80 -10.06 -15.90
C THR A 671 35.74 -11.08 -14.77
N MET A 672 34.94 -10.79 -13.74
CA MET A 672 34.52 -11.77 -12.73
C MET A 672 33.01 -11.99 -12.84
N ASN A 673 32.61 -13.20 -13.19
CA ASN A 673 31.22 -13.61 -13.12
C ASN A 673 30.96 -14.26 -11.77
N ILE A 674 30.07 -13.67 -10.98
CA ILE A 674 29.52 -14.33 -9.79
C ILE A 674 28.34 -15.17 -10.26
N ILE A 675 28.48 -16.49 -10.20
CA ILE A 675 27.50 -17.45 -10.71
C ILE A 675 26.76 -18.07 -9.54
N ASN A 676 25.43 -18.14 -9.64
CA ASN A 676 24.60 -18.86 -8.68
C ASN A 676 24.81 -20.38 -8.84
N THR A 677 25.32 -21.05 -7.81
CA THR A 677 25.60 -22.49 -7.89
C THR A 677 24.33 -23.34 -7.96
N ASP A 678 23.18 -22.79 -7.53
CA ASP A 678 21.88 -23.46 -7.60
C ASP A 678 21.19 -23.25 -8.96
N ASN A 679 21.56 -22.20 -9.69
CA ASN A 679 21.09 -21.91 -11.05
C ASN A 679 22.21 -21.24 -11.88
N PRO A 680 23.07 -22.01 -12.56
CA PRO A 680 24.25 -21.47 -13.25
C PRO A 680 23.97 -20.47 -14.38
N GLU A 681 22.72 -20.37 -14.86
CA GLU A 681 22.31 -19.34 -15.83
C GLU A 681 22.15 -17.95 -15.17
N GLU A 682 21.92 -17.90 -13.86
CA GLU A 682 21.94 -16.65 -13.09
C GLU A 682 23.37 -16.28 -12.71
N SER A 683 23.90 -15.27 -13.38
CA SER A 683 25.21 -14.71 -13.08
C SER A 683 25.21 -13.18 -13.12
N VAL A 684 26.14 -12.58 -12.39
CA VAL A 684 26.39 -11.13 -12.42
C VAL A 684 27.83 -10.88 -12.86
N PRO A 685 28.05 -10.23 -14.00
CA PRO A 685 29.39 -9.87 -14.46
C PRO A 685 29.87 -8.58 -13.78
N PHE A 686 31.09 -8.63 -13.24
CA PHE A 686 31.86 -7.46 -12.85
C PHE A 686 33.02 -7.31 -13.82
N VAL A 687 33.03 -6.22 -14.58
CA VAL A 687 33.94 -6.01 -15.69
C VAL A 687 34.83 -4.81 -15.40
N ALA A 688 36.13 -4.94 -15.62
CA ALA A 688 37.10 -3.85 -15.50
C ALA A 688 38.05 -3.86 -16.71
N PRO A 689 38.46 -2.68 -17.23
CA PRO A 689 39.50 -2.61 -18.25
C PRO A 689 40.80 -3.27 -17.77
N PHE A 690 41.45 -4.04 -18.63
CA PHE A 690 42.67 -4.77 -18.31
C PHE A 690 43.83 -4.24 -19.16
N ASN A 691 44.64 -3.36 -18.57
CA ASN A 691 45.87 -2.86 -19.19
C ASN A 691 47.06 -3.65 -18.66
N GLN A 692 47.75 -4.36 -19.56
CA GLN A 692 48.94 -5.13 -19.18
C GLN A 692 50.11 -4.19 -18.89
N ILE A 693 50.73 -4.35 -17.73
CA ILE A 693 51.90 -3.56 -17.35
C ILE A 693 53.10 -4.02 -18.19
N ALA A 694 53.85 -3.06 -18.74
CA ALA A 694 55.07 -3.37 -19.47
C ALA A 694 56.14 -3.97 -18.56
N PRO A 695 57.06 -4.82 -19.08
CA PRO A 695 58.15 -5.36 -18.29
C PRO A 695 59.00 -4.27 -17.64
N ILE A 696 59.34 -4.44 -16.37
CA ILE A 696 60.09 -3.44 -15.61
C ILE A 696 61.53 -3.45 -16.10
N VAL A 697 62.03 -2.31 -16.56
CA VAL A 697 63.45 -2.13 -16.89
C VAL A 697 64.15 -1.51 -15.68
N SER A 698 65.20 -2.15 -15.19
CA SER A 698 66.00 -1.59 -14.09
C SER A 698 66.68 -0.29 -14.50
N ASN A 699 67.06 0.54 -13.53
CA ASN A 699 67.77 1.81 -13.74
C ASN A 699 69.12 1.66 -14.50
N ALA A 700 69.61 0.44 -14.68
CA ALA A 700 70.80 0.10 -15.47
C ALA A 700 70.49 -0.37 -16.91
N GLY A 701 69.24 -0.25 -17.38
CA GLY A 701 68.81 -0.62 -18.73
C GLY A 701 68.61 -2.12 -18.97
N LYS A 702 68.77 -2.98 -17.94
CA LYS A 702 68.47 -4.41 -18.03
C LYS A 702 67.02 -4.68 -17.64
N GLN A 703 66.31 -5.43 -18.49
CA GLN A 703 64.95 -5.87 -18.24
C GLN A 703 64.91 -6.78 -17.00
N ALA A 704 64.25 -6.31 -15.93
CA ALA A 704 64.23 -6.91 -14.60
C ALA A 704 63.11 -7.94 -14.43
N THR A 705 62.01 -7.82 -15.19
CA THR A 705 60.96 -8.84 -15.29
C THR A 705 60.76 -9.22 -16.75
N ASN A 706 60.47 -10.49 -17.03
CA ASN A 706 60.06 -10.88 -18.39
C ASN A 706 58.57 -10.58 -18.62
N GLU A 707 58.11 -10.65 -19.87
CA GLU A 707 56.71 -10.36 -20.23
C GLU A 707 55.71 -11.22 -19.45
N MET A 708 56.02 -12.51 -19.24
CA MET A 708 55.15 -13.41 -18.49
C MET A 708 55.01 -13.01 -17.02
N GLN A 709 56.10 -12.53 -16.40
CA GLN A 709 56.08 -12.05 -15.00
C GLN A 709 55.33 -10.73 -14.86
N ALA A 710 55.46 -9.82 -15.84
CA ALA A 710 54.71 -8.57 -15.88
C ALA A 710 53.20 -8.84 -16.08
N LEU A 711 52.86 -9.78 -16.96
CA LEU A 711 51.49 -10.24 -17.16
C LEU A 711 50.91 -10.90 -15.89
N GLY A 712 51.65 -11.80 -15.24
CA GLY A 712 51.22 -12.44 -14.00
C GLY A 712 50.96 -11.44 -12.86
N SER A 713 51.77 -10.39 -12.79
CA SER A 713 51.58 -9.29 -11.82
C SER A 713 50.33 -8.47 -12.14
N SER A 714 50.10 -8.17 -13.42
CA SER A 714 48.90 -7.45 -13.90
C SER A 714 47.63 -8.25 -13.60
N ILE A 715 47.63 -9.56 -13.86
CA ILE A 715 46.52 -10.47 -13.55
C ILE A 715 46.23 -10.48 -12.04
N THR A 716 47.28 -10.56 -11.21
CA THR A 716 47.13 -10.59 -9.75
C THR A 716 46.52 -9.29 -9.22
N TYR A 717 46.98 -8.16 -9.74
CA TYR A 717 46.46 -6.84 -9.38
C TYR A 717 45.00 -6.72 -9.78
N MET A 718 44.66 -7.05 -11.02
CA MET A 718 43.29 -6.88 -11.53
C MET A 718 42.30 -7.88 -10.93
N ARG A 719 42.76 -9.09 -10.59
CA ARG A 719 41.96 -10.06 -9.82
C ARG A 719 41.55 -9.48 -8.46
N ARG A 720 42.41 -8.70 -7.80
CA ARG A 720 42.09 -8.04 -6.52
C ARG A 720 40.99 -7.01 -6.68
N TYR A 721 41.09 -6.14 -7.67
CA TYR A 721 40.05 -5.14 -7.96
C TYR A 721 38.71 -5.78 -8.26
N LEU A 722 38.68 -6.86 -9.04
CA LEU A 722 37.44 -7.57 -9.31
C LEU A 722 36.77 -8.11 -8.03
N TYR A 723 37.54 -8.64 -7.08
CA TYR A 723 37.01 -9.04 -5.77
C TYR A 723 36.50 -7.84 -4.96
N MET A 724 37.22 -6.72 -4.98
CA MET A 724 36.81 -5.49 -4.28
C MET A 724 35.49 -4.94 -4.85
N ILE A 725 35.34 -4.90 -6.17
CA ILE A 725 34.11 -4.48 -6.84
C ILE A 725 32.97 -5.44 -6.54
N ALA A 726 33.21 -6.75 -6.66
CA ALA A 726 32.17 -7.76 -6.42
C ALA A 726 31.65 -7.74 -4.97
N LEU A 727 32.54 -7.53 -3.99
CA LEU A 727 32.21 -7.52 -2.57
C LEU A 727 31.93 -6.12 -1.98
N ASP A 728 31.96 -5.08 -2.81
CA ASP A 728 31.73 -3.69 -2.37
C ASP A 728 32.71 -3.24 -1.27
N ILE A 729 33.98 -3.62 -1.43
CA ILE A 729 35.04 -3.24 -0.48
C ILE A 729 35.38 -1.77 -0.74
N CYS A 730 34.78 -0.87 0.02
CA CYS A 730 35.09 0.55 -0.01
C CYS A 730 36.43 0.83 0.67
N GLU A 731 37.38 1.40 -0.07
CA GLU A 731 38.54 2.08 0.54
C GLU A 731 38.20 3.56 0.74
N SER A 732 38.83 4.23 1.71
CA SER A 732 38.75 5.70 1.79
C SER A 732 39.33 6.30 0.49
N ASP A 733 38.64 7.27 -0.12
CA ASP A 733 38.97 7.95 -1.40
C ASP A 733 40.27 8.79 -1.39
N SER A 734 41.29 8.31 -0.71
CA SER A 734 42.58 8.96 -0.56
C SER A 734 43.66 8.10 -1.23
N ILE A 735 43.66 8.05 -2.57
CA ILE A 735 44.90 7.81 -3.33
C ILE A 735 45.00 8.79 -4.52
N ASP A 736 45.90 9.76 -4.30
CA ASP A 736 46.86 10.38 -5.22
C ASP A 736 46.42 10.98 -6.56
N ALA A 737 46.45 12.32 -6.58
CA ALA A 737 46.47 13.20 -7.73
C ALA A 737 47.77 13.17 -8.57
N ASN A 738 48.38 12.01 -8.84
CA ASN A 738 49.66 11.95 -9.58
C ASN A 738 49.80 10.80 -10.58
N LEU A 739 48.74 10.48 -11.33
CA LEU A 739 48.82 9.59 -12.49
C LEU A 739 48.24 10.27 -13.74
N ASP A 740 48.84 11.39 -14.13
CA ASP A 740 49.07 11.80 -15.53
C ASP A 740 49.45 13.28 -15.59
N LYS A 741 50.74 13.55 -15.66
CA LYS A 741 51.24 14.71 -16.41
C LYS A 741 52.41 14.25 -17.27
N GLY A 742 52.07 13.82 -18.48
CA GLY A 742 53.00 13.84 -19.60
C GLY A 742 53.53 15.26 -19.81
N GLU A 743 54.80 15.34 -20.19
CA GLU A 743 55.60 16.55 -20.28
C GLU A 743 55.04 17.62 -21.24
N SER A 744 55.06 18.88 -20.74
CA SER A 744 55.28 20.17 -21.43
C SER A 744 54.31 20.63 -22.55
N ASP A 745 53.81 21.88 -22.60
CA ASP A 745 54.52 23.15 -22.43
C ASP A 745 53.72 24.36 -21.86
N SER A 746 54.46 25.18 -21.09
CA SER A 746 54.37 26.56 -20.53
C SER A 746 53.09 27.45 -20.46
N ALA A 747 52.75 27.94 -19.24
CA ALA A 747 52.48 29.36 -18.86
C ALA A 747 52.13 29.50 -17.32
N PRO A 748 52.29 30.67 -16.65
CA PRO A 748 52.71 30.73 -15.24
C PRO A 748 51.69 31.30 -14.22
N ALA A 749 51.82 30.92 -12.92
CA ALA A 749 51.34 31.75 -11.80
C ALA A 749 52.05 31.50 -10.44
N ALA A 750 52.37 32.64 -9.82
CA ALA A 750 52.95 33.04 -8.53
C ALA A 750 52.90 32.15 -7.25
N GLU A 751 53.95 32.34 -6.44
CA GLU A 751 54.28 31.72 -5.14
C GLU A 751 53.63 32.38 -3.90
N LYS A 752 53.53 31.55 -2.84
CA LYS A 752 52.88 31.74 -1.53
C LYS A 752 53.87 32.17 -0.44
N LYS A 753 53.38 32.90 0.57
CA LYS A 753 54.00 32.98 1.91
C LYS A 753 53.43 31.90 2.84
N ALA A 754 54.31 31.36 3.69
CA ALA A 754 54.16 30.12 4.44
C ALA A 754 53.34 30.26 5.76
N PRO A 755 52.58 29.22 6.16
CA PRO A 755 52.05 29.09 7.51
C PRO A 755 52.97 28.29 8.43
N ALA A 756 52.66 28.43 9.72
CA ALA A 756 53.51 28.19 10.87
C ALA A 756 53.96 26.74 11.13
N THR A 757 55.07 26.66 11.88
CA THR A 757 55.96 25.51 12.04
C THR A 757 55.44 24.41 12.97
N PRO A 758 55.99 23.19 12.83
CA PRO A 758 55.55 22.00 13.54
C PRO A 758 55.57 22.11 15.07
N GLU A 759 56.49 22.87 15.71
CA GLU A 759 56.51 22.99 17.17
C GLU A 759 55.24 23.62 17.73
N GLN A 760 54.70 24.65 17.07
CA GLN A 760 53.44 25.31 17.46
C GLN A 760 52.21 24.39 17.26
N ARG A 761 52.30 23.40 16.36
CA ARG A 761 51.25 22.39 16.16
C ARG A 761 51.34 21.25 17.18
N GLN A 762 52.55 20.96 17.67
CA GLN A 762 52.78 19.93 18.69
C GLN A 762 52.32 20.42 20.08
N GLU A 763 52.55 21.67 20.42
CA GLU A 763 52.15 22.28 21.70
C GLU A 763 50.61 22.36 21.87
N VAL A 764 49.85 22.50 20.77
CA VAL A 764 48.37 22.48 20.81
C VAL A 764 47.80 21.07 20.94
N LYS A 765 48.49 20.07 20.39
CA LYS A 765 48.06 18.66 20.40
C LYS A 765 48.21 18.02 21.78
N GLU A 766 49.21 18.43 22.56
CA GLU A 766 49.36 17.96 23.95
C GLU A 766 48.32 18.56 24.91
N ASN A 767 47.78 19.74 24.61
CA ASN A 767 46.87 20.46 25.51
C ASN A 767 45.41 19.99 25.50
N LEU A 768 44.94 19.19 24.53
CA LEU A 768 43.51 18.83 24.42
C LEU A 768 43.21 17.34 24.60
N THR A 769 44.23 16.49 24.70
CA THR A 769 44.08 15.04 24.77
C THR A 769 45.04 14.40 25.80
N ALA A 770 45.16 15.01 26.97
CA ALA A 770 45.83 14.39 28.11
C ALA A 770 44.81 13.66 29.02
N PRO A 771 45.16 12.51 29.62
CA PRO A 771 44.24 11.58 30.27
C PRO A 771 43.93 11.97 31.73
N ALA A 772 43.34 13.14 31.96
CA ALA A 772 42.73 13.48 33.25
C ALA A 772 41.20 13.52 33.09
N ASP A 773 40.49 12.87 34.02
CA ASP A 773 39.03 12.64 34.06
C ASP A 773 38.23 13.26 32.90
N ASN A 774 37.74 12.40 32.00
CA ASN A 774 36.91 12.81 30.87
C ASN A 774 35.73 13.66 31.34
N ALA A 775 35.41 14.70 30.56
CA ALA A 775 34.30 15.59 30.84
C ALA A 775 33.00 14.81 31.01
N SER A 776 32.22 15.17 32.02
CA SER A 776 30.93 14.51 32.24
C SER A 776 29.98 14.75 31.06
N ALA A 777 29.01 13.86 30.88
CA ALA A 777 28.00 14.00 29.83
C ALA A 777 27.25 15.36 29.90
N LEU A 778 27.08 15.91 31.10
CA LEU A 778 26.45 17.22 31.30
C LEU A 778 27.32 18.37 30.76
N GLN A 779 28.64 18.31 30.96
CA GLN A 779 29.58 19.32 30.47
C GLN A 779 29.76 19.23 28.95
N ILE A 780 29.85 18.02 28.39
CA ILE A 780 29.89 17.82 26.94
C ILE A 780 28.61 18.35 26.28
N LYS A 781 27.45 18.14 26.91
CA LYS A 781 26.18 18.71 26.45
C LYS A 781 26.20 20.24 26.51
N GLY A 782 26.79 20.82 27.55
CA GLY A 782 27.05 22.27 27.68
C GLY A 782 27.89 22.80 26.52
N LEU A 783 29.04 22.19 26.24
CA LEU A 783 29.95 22.59 25.15
C LEU A 783 29.29 22.51 23.77
N LYS A 784 28.58 21.42 23.48
CA LYS A 784 27.82 21.28 22.23
C LYS A 784 26.76 22.38 22.07
N ALA A 785 26.10 22.77 23.17
CA ALA A 785 25.10 23.82 23.13
C ALA A 785 25.71 25.20 22.83
N VAL A 786 26.87 25.54 23.40
CA VAL A 786 27.52 26.84 23.12
C VAL A 786 28.13 26.86 21.71
N LEU A 787 28.72 25.76 21.24
CA LEU A 787 29.21 25.62 19.86
C LEU A 787 28.08 25.77 18.85
N LYS A 788 26.90 25.19 19.11
CA LYS A 788 25.73 25.36 18.25
C LYS A 788 25.29 26.83 18.20
N LYS A 789 25.24 27.52 19.35
CA LYS A 789 24.94 28.95 19.38
C LYS A 789 25.97 29.78 18.60
N LEU A 790 27.27 29.43 18.66
CA LEU A 790 28.30 30.09 17.87
C LEU A 790 28.11 29.86 16.37
N LYS A 791 27.75 28.64 15.96
CA LYS A 791 27.44 28.32 14.55
C LYS A 791 26.27 29.14 14.03
N ASP A 792 25.22 29.25 14.82
CA ASP A 792 23.99 29.95 14.43
C ASP A 792 24.22 31.47 14.38
N ALA A 793 25.10 32.01 15.24
CA ALA A 793 25.44 33.43 15.27
C ALA A 793 26.50 33.84 14.22
N ASP A 794 27.50 32.99 13.95
CA ASP A 794 28.53 33.21 12.93
C ASP A 794 28.82 31.90 12.15
N PRO A 795 28.09 31.67 11.04
CA PRO A 795 28.23 30.46 10.23
C PRO A 795 29.63 30.26 9.64
N SER A 796 30.45 31.32 9.52
CA SER A 796 31.82 31.20 9.01
C SER A 796 32.76 30.43 9.95
N LYS A 797 32.35 30.21 11.21
CA LYS A 797 33.11 29.44 12.20
C LYS A 797 32.82 27.94 12.16
N GLU A 798 32.03 27.47 11.20
CA GLU A 798 31.66 26.05 11.07
C GLU A 798 32.89 25.13 10.95
N GLU A 799 33.95 25.57 10.28
CA GLU A 799 35.19 24.81 10.15
C GLU A 799 35.95 24.69 11.49
N LEU A 800 35.89 25.72 12.35
CA LEU A 800 36.45 25.66 13.71
C LEU A 800 35.69 24.64 14.58
N ILE A 801 34.35 24.62 14.46
CA ILE A 801 33.48 23.70 15.21
C ILE A 801 33.73 22.26 14.75
N ALA A 802 33.82 22.04 13.44
CA ALA A 802 34.14 20.75 12.86
C ALA A 802 35.51 20.25 13.34
N ASN A 803 36.51 21.14 13.39
CA ASN A 803 37.84 20.79 13.90
C ASN A 803 37.83 20.43 15.40
N ILE A 804 37.11 21.17 16.25
CA ILE A 804 36.98 20.82 17.67
C ILE A 804 36.30 19.46 17.83
N ALA A 805 35.26 19.17 17.04
CA ALA A 805 34.58 17.88 17.07
C ALA A 805 35.51 16.75 16.62
N VAL A 806 36.30 16.94 15.55
CA VAL A 806 37.26 15.93 15.09
C VAL A 806 38.36 15.69 16.12
N GLN A 807 38.93 16.75 16.68
CA GLN A 807 40.03 16.66 17.65
C GLN A 807 39.62 15.98 18.96
N THR A 808 38.36 16.13 19.37
CA THR A 808 37.79 15.49 20.57
C THR A 808 37.08 14.18 20.27
N LYS A 809 37.24 13.62 19.06
CA LYS A 809 36.54 12.42 18.54
C LYS A 809 35.03 12.43 18.79
N GLY A 810 34.37 13.47 18.30
CA GLY A 810 32.94 13.69 18.51
C GLY A 810 32.61 14.04 19.97
N PHE A 811 33.53 14.73 20.66
CA PHE A 811 33.44 15.15 22.06
C PHE A 811 33.46 14.00 23.08
N THR A 812 33.96 12.83 22.68
CA THR A 812 34.06 11.64 23.54
C THR A 812 35.41 11.52 24.22
N GLU A 813 36.45 12.19 23.69
CA GLU A 813 37.79 12.29 24.26
C GLU A 813 38.13 13.76 24.48
N ILE A 814 37.67 14.30 25.63
CA ILE A 814 38.00 15.64 26.10
C ILE A 814 38.01 15.66 27.63
N SER A 815 39.05 16.23 28.23
CA SER A 815 39.15 16.33 29.68
C SER A 815 38.12 17.31 30.24
N LYS A 816 37.78 17.16 31.52
CA LYS A 816 36.85 18.07 32.21
C LYS A 816 37.31 19.54 32.13
N SER A 817 38.60 19.82 32.35
CA SER A 817 39.15 21.19 32.33
C SER A 817 39.15 21.80 30.93
N ASP A 818 39.45 20.99 29.90
CA ASP A 818 39.51 21.47 28.52
C ASP A 818 38.12 21.76 27.97
N CYS A 819 37.13 20.94 28.37
CA CYS A 819 35.73 21.15 28.04
C CYS A 819 35.21 22.46 28.64
N GLU A 820 35.51 22.74 29.92
CA GLU A 820 35.11 24.00 30.57
C GLU A 820 35.84 25.22 29.99
N THR A 821 37.13 25.08 29.65
CA THR A 821 37.91 26.16 29.02
C THR A 821 37.39 26.48 27.61
N LEU A 822 37.03 25.47 26.82
CA LEU A 822 36.41 25.65 25.51
C LEU A 822 35.02 26.30 25.61
N ILE A 823 34.22 25.90 26.59
CA ILE A 823 32.91 26.55 26.86
C ILE A 823 33.12 28.04 27.13
N GLN A 824 34.04 28.41 28.02
CA GLN A 824 34.30 29.82 28.36
C GLN A 824 34.82 30.62 27.17
N LYS A 825 35.77 30.06 26.41
CA LYS A 825 36.38 30.73 25.25
C LYS A 825 35.35 31.00 24.14
N ILE A 826 34.45 30.05 23.89
CA ILE A 826 33.40 30.17 22.88
C ILE A 826 32.29 31.10 23.35
N THR A 827 31.95 31.06 24.63
CA THR A 827 30.97 32.00 25.21
C THR A 827 31.49 33.43 25.14
N ALA A 828 32.78 33.67 25.42
CA ALA A 828 33.39 34.99 25.28
C ALA A 828 33.42 35.49 23.81
N MET A 829 33.58 34.60 22.84
CA MET A 829 33.47 34.94 21.41
C MET A 829 32.04 35.35 21.01
N LEU A 830 31.03 34.73 21.61
CA LEU A 830 29.63 35.09 21.41
C LEU A 830 29.30 36.45 22.05
N GLU A 831 29.85 36.75 23.24
CA GLU A 831 29.61 38.02 23.94
C GLU A 831 30.39 39.20 23.33
N GLY A 832 31.60 38.94 22.78
CA GLY A 832 32.43 39.95 22.11
C GLY A 832 31.87 40.45 20.77
N GLY A 833 30.84 39.82 20.23
CA GLY A 833 30.09 40.27 19.05
C GLY A 833 28.98 41.28 19.35
N ALA A 834 28.71 41.57 20.63
CA ALA A 834 27.76 42.59 21.06
C ALA A 834 28.50 43.85 21.57
N LYS A 835 29.16 44.57 20.66
CA LYS A 835 29.55 45.99 20.82
C LYS A 835 29.44 46.73 19.51
#